data_AF-Q24GM0-F1
#
_entry.id   AF-Q24GM0-F1
#
_cell.length_a   1.000
_cell.length_b   1.000
_cell.length_c   1.000
_cell.angle_alpha   90.00
_cell.angle_beta   90.00
_cell.angle_gamma   90.00
#
_symmetry.space_group_name_H-M   'P 1'
#
loop_
_entity.id
_entity.type
_entity.pdbx_description
1 polymer ?
#
loop_
_entity_poly.entity_id
_entity_poly.type
_entity_poly.pdbx_seq_one_letter_code
_entity_poly.pdbx_strand_id
1 'polypeptide(L)'
;MGSNYRWVPILSGKRLNYHDYFALTGSSVAFILAFICFVLNLIFRRLGTLKRHKEEDAQKQGTSQYRFLRAQANGNNFGNMELTNYMQSSQNINLNSTHQIYGQQLLTSSDNVAFYNNGDQNIPIKFNRNCYEQTADFFYGATYFFLTICPLVLGAFQVIWTSVSILLMIGIYAAKYYVDTHTEEHYHQYVNESQRQETITYSKKPSKKTIIAQLLYCILVPSFFHNTCLAFYNDNIGYYNELLGFQINTQFTRIFQLNDSCPPGPPCHLYATLPENTANDVFINIHTNKAINNVTVYYDLEEYYLNNKTAQLRNQQSSVLFELDYVESKGQRNVHSALISGLTPKTKYVIQIKYAGDDTVQATHFYRTLPDKNDPNLNITMINAGDAGNTEPARQFNQLVATLQPDIFFMGGDIAYDDNFNTCYYAWDFYLGGLEQMFNKLGYLLPMVWTVGNHDVGLNELPLVNVTLTDTVGPAYLTYFPQHYERDADFNIVKTVPSIINRRTVFHHEVANSVYLSLDSGYLHDFSGWQEKYIVSVLQNSTGLYKFANYHVPIYSACGSIDEESSPSTVRALFHWVPNFDTYRMATVYENHVHTFKRTYPMVGNKVVEKDGTVYLGDGAYGAIPFYCKLNKSLDIFAKAACINNFWVTQITQDKLYHRAYNREGIVMDSYEQDATYYRAV
;
A
#
# COMPACT_ATOMS: atom_id res chain seq x y z
N MET A 1 8.58 -2.94 7.70
CA MET A 1 7.43 -3.69 7.14
C MET A 1 7.76 -4.45 5.84
N GLY A 2 9.05 -4.75 5.57
CA GLY A 2 9.49 -5.57 4.42
C GLY A 2 8.93 -7.01 4.34
N SER A 3 8.08 -7.42 5.30
CA SER A 3 7.31 -8.67 5.28
C SER A 3 5.98 -8.57 4.50
N ASN A 4 5.41 -7.37 4.32
CA ASN A 4 4.14 -7.19 3.57
C ASN A 4 4.31 -7.40 2.06
N TYR A 5 5.55 -7.47 1.57
CA TYR A 5 5.92 -7.69 0.17
C TYR A 5 6.59 -9.06 -0.06
N ARG A 6 6.24 -10.08 0.74
CA ARG A 6 6.80 -11.45 0.64
C ARG A 6 5.76 -12.56 0.46
N TRP A 7 4.54 -12.23 0.06
CA TRP A 7 3.45 -13.21 -0.17
C TRP A 7 3.83 -14.25 -1.23
N VAL A 8 4.64 -13.86 -2.22
CA VAL A 8 5.24 -14.75 -3.23
C VAL A 8 6.75 -14.49 -3.28
N PRO A 9 7.59 -15.30 -2.60
CA PRO A 9 9.04 -15.06 -2.47
C PRO A 9 9.79 -14.89 -3.80
N ILE A 10 9.35 -15.59 -4.86
CA ILE A 10 9.93 -15.50 -6.21
C ILE A 10 9.70 -14.11 -6.85
N LEU A 11 8.62 -13.42 -6.47
CA LEU A 11 8.28 -12.07 -6.94
C LEU A 11 8.78 -10.98 -5.98
N SER A 12 9.61 -11.33 -4.99
CA SER A 12 10.08 -10.39 -3.96
C SER A 12 10.59 -9.06 -4.53
N GLY A 13 10.22 -7.97 -3.83
CA GLY A 13 10.21 -6.57 -4.30
C GLY A 13 11.56 -5.91 -4.63
N LYS A 14 12.59 -6.69 -4.97
CA LYS A 14 13.78 -6.16 -5.64
C LYS A 14 13.58 -6.05 -7.15
N ARG A 15 12.78 -6.92 -7.76
CA ARG A 15 12.62 -6.98 -9.23
C ARG A 15 11.41 -6.21 -9.76
N LEU A 16 10.58 -5.70 -8.86
CA LEU A 16 9.31 -5.04 -9.17
C LEU A 16 9.16 -3.85 -8.24
N ASN A 17 8.61 -2.76 -8.76
CA ASN A 17 8.05 -1.71 -7.91
C ASN A 17 6.78 -2.23 -7.21
N TYR A 18 6.29 -1.50 -6.22
CA TYR A 18 5.11 -1.89 -5.45
C TYR A 18 3.88 -2.08 -6.34
N HIS A 19 3.73 -1.21 -7.33
CA HIS A 19 2.60 -1.22 -8.25
C HIS A 19 2.52 -2.54 -9.02
N ASP A 20 3.63 -2.92 -9.68
CA ASP A 20 3.73 -4.16 -10.44
C ASP A 20 3.70 -5.39 -9.53
N TYR A 21 4.28 -5.30 -8.33
CA TYR A 21 4.26 -6.37 -7.34
C TYR A 21 2.83 -6.75 -6.93
N PHE A 22 1.98 -5.78 -6.57
CA PHE A 22 0.60 -6.09 -6.16
C PHE A 22 -0.23 -6.61 -7.33
N ALA A 23 -0.06 -6.05 -8.53
CA ALA A 23 -0.75 -6.50 -9.72
C ALA A 23 -0.41 -7.96 -10.07
N LEU A 24 0.88 -8.32 -10.05
CA LEU A 24 1.35 -9.67 -10.36
C LEU A 24 1.03 -10.66 -9.24
N THR A 25 1.15 -10.25 -7.98
CA THR A 25 0.79 -11.10 -6.84
C THR A 25 -0.70 -11.41 -6.84
N GLY A 26 -1.56 -10.40 -6.97
CA GLY A 26 -3.01 -10.59 -7.00
C GLY A 26 -3.47 -11.46 -8.17
N SER A 27 -2.93 -11.24 -9.37
CA SER A 27 -3.22 -12.08 -10.53
C SER A 27 -2.69 -13.52 -10.40
N SER A 28 -1.53 -13.71 -9.78
CA SER A 28 -0.97 -15.05 -9.50
C SER A 28 -1.83 -15.83 -8.50
N VAL A 29 -2.30 -15.18 -7.43
CA VAL A 29 -3.21 -15.80 -6.45
C VAL A 29 -4.52 -16.22 -7.14
N ALA A 30 -5.09 -15.35 -7.98
CA ALA A 30 -6.28 -15.68 -8.75
C ALA A 30 -6.06 -16.88 -9.69
N PHE A 31 -4.91 -16.95 -10.36
CA PHE A 31 -4.56 -18.08 -11.21
C PHE A 31 -4.42 -19.39 -10.42
N ILE A 32 -3.78 -19.36 -9.25
CA ILE A 32 -3.66 -20.53 -8.37
C ILE A 32 -5.04 -21.02 -7.91
N LEU A 33 -5.93 -20.11 -7.53
CA LEU A 33 -7.32 -20.44 -7.16
C LEU A 33 -8.09 -21.04 -8.34
N ALA A 34 -7.92 -20.52 -9.54
CA ALA A 34 -8.49 -21.11 -10.75
C ALA A 34 -7.98 -22.54 -10.97
N PHE A 35 -6.68 -22.77 -10.82
CA PHE A 35 -6.08 -24.10 -10.95
C PHE A 35 -6.59 -25.09 -9.91
N ILE A 36 -6.70 -24.67 -8.64
CA ILE A 36 -7.29 -25.50 -7.57
C ILE A 36 -8.73 -25.85 -7.90
N CYS A 37 -9.55 -24.88 -8.33
CA CYS A 37 -10.94 -25.13 -8.75
C CYS A 37 -10.99 -26.11 -9.93
N PHE A 38 -10.09 -25.99 -10.89
CA PHE A 38 -10.02 -26.90 -12.03
C PHE A 38 -9.71 -28.35 -11.58
N VAL A 39 -8.73 -28.54 -10.71
CA VAL A 39 -8.39 -29.86 -10.16
C VAL A 39 -9.56 -30.44 -9.37
N LEU A 40 -10.22 -29.64 -8.52
CA LEU A 40 -11.40 -30.06 -7.79
C LEU A 40 -12.54 -30.45 -8.73
N ASN A 41 -12.77 -29.69 -9.81
CA ASN A 41 -13.74 -30.07 -10.84
C ASN A 41 -13.46 -31.48 -11.37
N LEU A 42 -12.20 -31.78 -11.74
CA LEU A 42 -11.82 -33.10 -12.26
C LEU A 42 -12.04 -34.22 -11.23
N ILE A 43 -11.68 -33.98 -9.96
CA ILE A 43 -11.88 -34.95 -8.87
C ILE A 43 -13.38 -35.23 -8.68
N PHE A 44 -14.20 -34.18 -8.56
CA PHE A 44 -15.63 -34.32 -8.33
C PHE A 44 -16.36 -34.93 -9.54
N ARG A 45 -15.96 -34.62 -10.78
CA ARG A 45 -16.45 -35.31 -11.98
C ARG A 45 -16.16 -36.81 -11.90
N ARG A 46 -14.92 -37.19 -11.53
CA ARG A 46 -14.53 -38.61 -11.40
C ARG A 46 -15.31 -39.33 -10.29
N LEU A 47 -15.51 -38.69 -9.14
CA LEU A 47 -16.33 -39.24 -8.04
C LEU A 47 -17.79 -39.42 -8.45
N GLY A 48 -18.36 -38.47 -9.19
CA GLY A 48 -19.69 -38.57 -9.76
C GLY A 48 -19.82 -39.79 -10.69
N THR A 49 -18.87 -39.97 -11.61
CA THR A 49 -18.83 -41.14 -12.52
C THR A 49 -18.70 -42.46 -11.77
N LEU A 50 -17.83 -42.54 -10.76
CA LEU A 50 -17.67 -43.75 -9.94
C LEU A 50 -18.95 -44.09 -9.15
N LYS A 51 -19.62 -43.09 -8.60
CA LYS A 51 -20.89 -43.28 -7.91
C LYS A 51 -21.97 -43.80 -8.87
N ARG A 52 -22.05 -43.21 -10.07
CA ARG A 52 -22.99 -43.63 -11.11
C ARG A 52 -22.77 -45.10 -11.51
N HIS A 53 -21.51 -45.50 -11.75
CA HIS A 53 -21.20 -46.91 -12.02
C HIS A 53 -21.60 -47.85 -10.88
N LYS A 54 -21.35 -47.48 -9.62
CA LYS A 54 -21.79 -48.28 -8.46
C LYS A 54 -23.31 -48.41 -8.38
N GLU A 55 -24.05 -47.34 -8.66
CA GLU A 55 -25.52 -47.35 -8.68
C GLU A 55 -26.04 -48.21 -9.84
N GLU A 56 -25.46 -48.10 -11.04
CA GLU A 56 -25.77 -48.94 -12.20
C GLU A 56 -25.48 -50.44 -11.94
N ASP A 57 -24.35 -50.75 -11.31
CA ASP A 57 -23.97 -52.13 -10.95
C ASP A 57 -24.92 -52.71 -9.88
N ALA A 58 -25.29 -51.92 -8.86
CA ALA A 58 -26.27 -52.34 -7.85
C ALA A 58 -27.65 -52.61 -8.46
N GLN A 59 -28.09 -51.79 -9.43
CA GLN A 59 -29.36 -51.97 -10.14
C GLN A 59 -29.35 -53.21 -11.04
N LYS A 60 -28.22 -53.52 -11.70
CA LYS A 60 -28.03 -54.77 -12.46
C LYS A 60 -28.03 -56.02 -11.56
N GLN A 61 -27.45 -55.94 -10.36
CA GLN A 61 -27.45 -57.06 -9.41
C GLN A 61 -28.85 -57.33 -8.83
N GLY A 62 -29.59 -56.29 -8.43
CA GLY A 62 -30.95 -56.43 -7.92
C GLY A 62 -31.94 -56.99 -8.95
N THR A 63 -31.81 -56.60 -10.22
CA THR A 63 -32.60 -57.18 -11.31
C THR A 63 -32.24 -58.64 -11.60
N SER A 64 -30.99 -59.07 -11.38
CA SER A 64 -30.60 -60.48 -11.46
C SER A 64 -31.18 -61.33 -10.32
N GLN A 65 -31.23 -60.80 -9.09
CA GLN A 65 -31.86 -61.45 -7.93
C GLN A 65 -33.36 -61.60 -8.14
N TYR A 66 -34.01 -60.59 -8.70
CA TYR A 66 -35.43 -60.66 -9.06
C TYR A 66 -35.71 -61.70 -10.16
N ARG A 67 -34.81 -61.85 -11.15
CA ARG A 67 -34.89 -62.93 -12.16
C ARG A 67 -34.69 -64.31 -11.53
N PHE A 68 -33.78 -64.45 -10.56
CA PHE A 68 -33.56 -65.71 -9.85
C PHE A 68 -34.79 -66.13 -9.04
N LEU A 69 -35.39 -65.20 -8.28
CA LEU A 69 -36.63 -65.44 -7.51
C LEU A 69 -37.82 -65.74 -8.42
N ARG A 70 -37.95 -65.06 -9.57
CA ARG A 70 -39.00 -65.32 -10.56
C ARG A 70 -38.82 -66.65 -11.29
N ALA A 71 -37.58 -67.07 -11.53
CA ALA A 71 -37.26 -68.39 -12.10
C ALA A 71 -37.53 -69.52 -11.10
N GLN A 72 -37.28 -69.32 -9.80
CA GLN A 72 -37.69 -70.26 -8.75
C GLN A 72 -39.22 -70.35 -8.61
N ALA A 73 -39.93 -69.23 -8.74
CA ALA A 73 -41.39 -69.21 -8.69
C ALA A 73 -42.06 -69.91 -9.89
N ASN A 74 -41.42 -69.90 -11.07
CA ASN A 74 -41.92 -70.56 -12.27
C ASN A 74 -41.43 -72.01 -12.43
N GLY A 75 -40.52 -72.49 -11.57
CA GLY A 75 -39.86 -73.80 -11.70
C GLY A 75 -40.42 -74.93 -10.83
N ASN A 76 -41.27 -74.64 -9.83
CA ASN A 76 -41.77 -75.65 -8.90
C ASN A 76 -43.25 -75.97 -9.15
N ASN A 77 -43.48 -77.08 -9.86
CA ASN A 77 -44.70 -77.87 -9.73
C ASN A 77 -44.63 -78.65 -8.41
N PHE A 78 -45.33 -78.20 -7.37
CA PHE A 78 -45.70 -79.04 -6.24
C PHE A 78 -47.19 -78.83 -5.93
N GLY A 79 -47.95 -79.92 -6.05
CA GLY A 79 -49.36 -79.97 -5.70
C GLY A 79 -49.60 -80.00 -4.20
N ASN A 80 -50.72 -79.40 -3.81
CA ASN A 80 -51.51 -79.55 -2.57
C ASN A 80 -50.78 -79.93 -1.27
N MET A 81 -50.59 -78.95 -0.38
CA MET A 81 -51.18 -78.98 0.97
C MET A 81 -50.96 -77.65 1.73
N GLU A 82 -52.07 -77.16 2.29
CA GLU A 82 -52.25 -76.19 3.40
C GLU A 82 -51.19 -75.10 3.65
N LEU A 83 -51.56 -73.86 3.30
CA LEU A 83 -51.14 -72.67 4.02
C LEU A 83 -52.36 -71.78 4.29
N THR A 84 -53.00 -72.08 5.41
CA THR A 84 -53.93 -71.21 6.10
C THR A 84 -53.23 -69.90 6.47
N ASN A 85 -53.96 -68.79 6.32
CA ASN A 85 -53.66 -67.42 6.77
C ASN A 85 -52.66 -66.61 5.95
N TYR A 86 -53.13 -65.97 4.86
CA TYR A 86 -53.06 -64.51 4.68
C TYR A 86 -53.79 -64.07 3.39
N MET A 87 -55.09 -64.35 3.26
CA MET A 87 -55.94 -63.74 2.23
C MET A 87 -57.38 -63.53 2.73
N GLN A 88 -57.60 -62.36 3.31
CA GLN A 88 -58.83 -61.56 3.23
C GLN A 88 -58.31 -60.13 3.03
N SER A 89 -58.59 -59.36 1.99
CA SER A 89 -59.78 -59.29 1.16
C SER A 89 -59.40 -58.73 -0.22
N SER A 90 -59.53 -59.53 -1.27
CA SER A 90 -59.65 -59.06 -2.64
C SER A 90 -61.13 -59.08 -3.02
N GLN A 91 -61.75 -57.92 -3.18
CA GLN A 91 -62.92 -57.78 -4.02
C GLN A 91 -62.58 -56.88 -5.21
N ASN A 92 -62.73 -57.50 -6.37
CA ASN A 92 -63.20 -56.95 -7.64
C ASN A 92 -62.56 -55.68 -8.19
N ILE A 93 -61.79 -55.93 -9.25
CA ILE A 93 -61.50 -55.06 -10.38
C ILE A 93 -62.77 -54.28 -10.78
N ASN A 94 -62.64 -52.96 -10.88
CA ASN A 94 -63.40 -52.20 -11.85
C ASN A 94 -62.45 -51.26 -12.61
N LEU A 95 -62.36 -51.52 -13.91
CA LEU A 95 -61.73 -50.68 -14.92
C LEU A 95 -62.54 -49.39 -15.04
N ASN A 96 -62.01 -48.28 -14.53
CA ASN A 96 -62.21 -46.91 -15.03
C ASN A 96 -61.73 -45.94 -13.94
N SER A 97 -60.69 -45.16 -14.23
CA SER A 97 -60.61 -43.73 -13.89
C SER A 97 -59.16 -43.23 -13.91
N THR A 98 -58.90 -42.26 -14.78
CA THR A 98 -58.04 -41.09 -14.56
C THR A 98 -56.71 -41.28 -13.80
N HIS A 99 -55.62 -41.19 -14.56
CA HIS A 99 -54.31 -40.77 -14.06
C HIS A 99 -54.44 -39.46 -13.27
N GLN A 100 -54.38 -39.57 -11.95
CA GLN A 100 -54.23 -38.44 -11.03
C GLN A 100 -52.81 -38.43 -10.46
N ILE A 101 -52.06 -37.48 -10.97
CA ILE A 101 -51.02 -36.66 -10.33
C ILE A 101 -50.82 -36.96 -8.83
N TYR A 102 -49.65 -37.53 -8.49
CA TYR A 102 -49.00 -37.27 -7.21
C TYR A 102 -47.79 -36.37 -7.47
N GLY A 103 -48.00 -35.08 -7.24
CA GLY A 103 -46.92 -34.12 -7.12
C GLY A 103 -46.37 -34.15 -5.70
N GLN A 104 -45.04 -34.09 -5.58
CA GLN A 104 -44.32 -33.19 -4.69
C GLN A 104 -42.82 -33.45 -4.83
N GLN A 105 -42.10 -32.56 -5.51
CA GLN A 105 -40.83 -32.05 -4.99
C GLN A 105 -40.44 -30.73 -5.67
N LEU A 106 -40.28 -29.76 -4.79
CA LEU A 106 -39.81 -28.39 -4.92
C LEU A 106 -38.85 -28.14 -6.10
N LEU A 107 -39.21 -27.13 -6.89
CA LEU A 107 -38.34 -26.46 -7.84
C LEU A 107 -37.44 -25.48 -7.06
N THR A 108 -36.15 -25.76 -7.02
CA THR A 108 -35.11 -24.71 -6.91
C THR A 108 -34.29 -24.72 -8.17
N SER A 109 -34.03 -23.53 -8.68
CA SER A 109 -33.49 -23.20 -10.00
C SER A 109 -32.17 -23.88 -10.34
N SER A 110 -32.16 -24.65 -11.43
CA SER A 110 -30.99 -24.78 -12.29
C SER A 110 -31.50 -24.96 -13.72
N ASP A 111 -31.13 -24.04 -14.61
CA ASP A 111 -31.56 -23.94 -16.02
C ASP A 111 -31.05 -25.08 -16.93
N ASN A 112 -31.04 -26.34 -16.48
CA ASN A 112 -30.63 -27.50 -17.28
C ASN A 112 -31.82 -28.43 -17.51
N VAL A 113 -32.69 -28.08 -18.47
CA VAL A 113 -33.72 -28.98 -18.98
C VAL A 113 -33.23 -29.56 -20.31
N ALA A 114 -33.03 -30.87 -20.37
CA ALA A 114 -32.94 -31.56 -21.65
C ALA A 114 -34.33 -31.89 -22.15
N PHE A 115 -34.53 -31.80 -23.47
CA PHE A 115 -35.78 -32.11 -24.13
C PHE A 115 -35.64 -33.44 -24.88
N TYR A 116 -36.50 -34.41 -24.57
CA TYR A 116 -36.69 -35.58 -25.43
C TYR A 116 -37.66 -35.19 -26.54
N ASN A 117 -37.26 -35.38 -27.80
CA ASN A 117 -38.11 -35.06 -28.95
C ASN A 117 -38.56 -36.36 -29.63
N ASN A 118 -39.82 -36.75 -29.42
CA ASN A 118 -40.39 -38.00 -29.95
C ASN A 118 -41.39 -37.76 -31.09
N GLY A 119 -41.13 -36.78 -31.95
CA GLY A 119 -41.98 -36.48 -33.10
C GLY A 119 -43.19 -35.58 -32.82
N ASP A 120 -43.79 -35.64 -31.62
CA ASP A 120 -45.01 -34.84 -31.34
C ASP A 120 -44.98 -33.93 -30.10
N GLN A 121 -44.07 -34.10 -29.12
CA GLN A 121 -43.89 -33.14 -28.00
C GLN A 121 -42.47 -33.15 -27.40
N ASN A 122 -42.05 -31.98 -26.89
CA ASN A 122 -40.82 -31.79 -26.12
C ASN A 122 -41.08 -32.10 -24.63
N ILE A 123 -40.64 -33.26 -24.15
CA ILE A 123 -40.80 -33.66 -22.74
C ILE A 123 -39.56 -33.19 -21.95
N PRO A 124 -39.72 -32.40 -20.87
CA PRO A 124 -38.60 -31.99 -20.03
C PRO A 124 -38.10 -33.16 -19.18
N ILE A 125 -36.83 -33.54 -19.37
CA ILE A 125 -36.16 -34.56 -18.56
C ILE A 125 -35.45 -33.87 -17.40
N LYS A 126 -35.90 -34.11 -16.17
CA LYS A 126 -35.16 -33.74 -14.95
C LYS A 126 -34.13 -34.82 -14.65
N PHE A 127 -32.85 -34.55 -14.92
CA PHE A 127 -31.76 -35.42 -14.44
C PHE A 127 -31.57 -35.22 -12.94
N ASN A 128 -31.68 -36.29 -12.15
CA ASN A 128 -31.35 -36.25 -10.73
C ASN A 128 -29.82 -36.30 -10.58
N ARG A 129 -29.15 -35.15 -10.80
CA ARG A 129 -27.69 -35.04 -10.67
C ARG A 129 -27.29 -35.30 -9.23
N ASN A 130 -26.36 -36.22 -9.03
CA ASN A 130 -25.82 -36.46 -7.69
C ASN A 130 -25.04 -35.24 -7.18
N CYS A 131 -24.86 -35.16 -5.86
CA CYS A 131 -24.16 -34.04 -5.22
C CYS A 131 -22.75 -33.80 -5.80
N TYR A 132 -22.01 -34.86 -6.15
CA TYR A 132 -20.66 -34.72 -6.73
C TYR A 132 -20.67 -33.99 -8.08
N GLU A 133 -21.65 -34.25 -8.95
CA GLU A 133 -21.79 -33.58 -10.24
C GLU A 133 -22.16 -32.10 -10.10
N GLN A 134 -23.03 -31.77 -9.14
CA GLN A 134 -23.38 -30.38 -8.84
C GLN A 134 -22.16 -29.62 -8.29
N THR A 135 -21.40 -30.26 -7.39
CA THR A 135 -20.15 -29.70 -6.87
C THR A 135 -19.09 -29.54 -7.96
N ALA A 136 -18.98 -30.50 -8.89
CA ALA A 136 -18.10 -30.37 -10.04
C ALA A 136 -18.47 -29.14 -10.88
N ASP A 137 -19.75 -28.95 -11.20
CA ASP A 137 -20.21 -27.81 -11.99
C ASP A 137 -19.93 -26.46 -11.33
N PHE A 138 -20.07 -26.38 -10.00
CA PHE A 138 -19.68 -25.21 -9.23
C PHE A 138 -18.19 -24.88 -9.44
N PHE A 139 -17.31 -25.86 -9.23
CA PHE A 139 -15.86 -25.67 -9.41
C PHE A 139 -15.46 -25.37 -10.86
N TYR A 140 -16.19 -25.91 -11.84
CA TYR A 140 -16.03 -25.56 -13.25
C TYR A 140 -16.32 -24.08 -13.48
N GLY A 141 -17.46 -23.57 -13.00
CA GLY A 141 -17.79 -22.15 -13.08
C GLY A 141 -16.77 -21.26 -12.35
N ALA A 142 -16.38 -21.67 -11.14
CA ALA A 142 -15.39 -20.97 -10.31
C ALA A 142 -14.02 -20.85 -11.02
N THR A 143 -13.60 -21.89 -11.75
CA THR A 143 -12.35 -21.87 -12.53
C THR A 143 -12.31 -20.69 -13.49
N TYR A 144 -13.34 -20.52 -14.32
CA TYR A 144 -13.37 -19.42 -15.29
C TYR A 144 -13.55 -18.05 -14.62
N PHE A 145 -14.32 -17.98 -13.52
CA PHE A 145 -14.45 -16.77 -12.73
C PHE A 145 -13.08 -16.30 -12.20
N PHE A 146 -12.30 -17.19 -11.55
CA PHE A 146 -10.97 -16.86 -11.07
C PHE A 146 -9.99 -16.54 -12.21
N LEU A 147 -10.09 -17.23 -13.36
CA LEU A 147 -9.30 -16.84 -14.54
C LEU A 147 -9.61 -15.41 -15.01
N THR A 148 -10.87 -14.96 -14.92
CA THR A 148 -11.21 -13.57 -15.25
C THR A 148 -10.69 -12.54 -14.24
N ILE A 149 -10.40 -12.94 -13.00
CA ILE A 149 -9.79 -12.04 -12.01
C ILE A 149 -8.35 -11.68 -12.39
N CYS A 150 -7.61 -12.56 -13.10
CA CYS A 150 -6.24 -12.28 -13.53
C CYS A 150 -6.13 -10.99 -14.39
N PRO A 151 -6.78 -10.89 -15.57
CA PRO A 151 -6.76 -9.65 -16.35
C PRO A 151 -7.46 -8.50 -15.64
N LEU A 152 -8.47 -8.75 -14.79
CA LEU A 152 -9.12 -7.71 -13.98
C LEU A 152 -8.10 -6.99 -13.08
N VAL A 153 -7.32 -7.73 -12.29
CA VAL A 153 -6.32 -7.15 -11.38
C VAL A 153 -5.24 -6.42 -12.17
N LEU A 154 -4.73 -7.01 -13.25
CA LEU A 154 -3.72 -6.35 -14.10
C LEU A 154 -4.24 -5.04 -14.71
N GLY A 155 -5.52 -5.00 -15.10
CA GLY A 155 -6.17 -3.80 -15.63
C GLY A 155 -6.52 -2.75 -14.57
N ALA A 156 -6.77 -3.18 -13.34
CA ALA A 156 -7.08 -2.31 -12.21
C ALA A 156 -5.86 -1.48 -11.78
N PHE A 157 -4.68 -2.11 -11.80
CA PHE A 157 -3.38 -1.51 -11.51
C PHE A 157 -2.64 -1.09 -12.78
N GLN A 158 -3.33 -0.70 -13.87
CA GLN A 158 -2.69 -0.12 -15.08
C GLN A 158 -1.52 -0.91 -15.74
N VAL A 159 -1.21 -2.16 -15.34
CA VAL A 159 -0.17 -3.00 -15.95
C VAL A 159 -0.57 -3.36 -17.39
N ILE A 160 -1.87 -3.53 -17.61
CA ILE A 160 -2.48 -3.56 -18.94
C ILE A 160 -3.59 -2.52 -19.01
N TRP A 161 -3.91 -2.10 -20.23
CA TRP A 161 -5.02 -1.18 -20.46
C TRP A 161 -6.35 -1.82 -20.02
N THR A 162 -7.24 -1.06 -19.39
CA THR A 162 -8.53 -1.58 -18.94
C THR A 162 -9.37 -2.13 -20.09
N SER A 163 -9.27 -1.55 -21.30
CA SER A 163 -9.89 -2.10 -22.51
C SER A 163 -9.35 -3.50 -22.87
N VAL A 164 -8.04 -3.72 -22.73
CA VAL A 164 -7.40 -5.04 -22.95
C VAL A 164 -7.86 -6.03 -21.86
N SER A 165 -7.96 -5.59 -20.61
CA SER A 165 -8.52 -6.39 -19.52
C SER A 165 -9.94 -6.88 -19.83
N ILE A 166 -10.83 -5.98 -20.28
CA ILE A 166 -12.20 -6.30 -20.69
C ILE A 166 -12.19 -7.34 -21.82
N LEU A 167 -11.37 -7.14 -22.86
CA LEU A 167 -11.28 -8.07 -23.99
C LEU A 167 -10.77 -9.46 -23.57
N LEU A 168 -9.79 -9.53 -22.67
CA LEU A 168 -9.28 -10.80 -22.15
C LEU A 168 -10.35 -11.52 -21.32
N MET A 169 -11.11 -10.82 -20.47
CA MET A 169 -12.21 -11.41 -19.72
C MET A 169 -13.33 -11.94 -20.63
N ILE A 170 -13.69 -11.18 -21.66
CA ILE A 170 -14.64 -11.64 -22.70
C ILE A 170 -14.09 -12.89 -23.39
N GLY A 171 -12.81 -12.90 -23.75
CA GLY A 171 -12.13 -14.05 -24.36
C GLY A 171 -12.19 -15.31 -23.49
N ILE A 172 -11.99 -15.18 -22.18
CA ILE A 172 -12.07 -16.30 -21.22
C ILE A 172 -13.48 -16.89 -21.17
N TYR A 173 -14.53 -16.06 -21.09
CA TYR A 173 -15.90 -16.56 -21.12
C TYR A 173 -16.33 -17.06 -22.51
N ALA A 174 -15.80 -16.50 -23.59
CA ALA A 174 -16.00 -17.03 -24.94
C ALA A 174 -15.38 -18.43 -25.07
N ALA A 175 -14.18 -18.66 -24.52
CA ALA A 175 -13.58 -19.98 -24.45
C ALA A 175 -14.42 -20.95 -23.60
N LYS A 176 -14.96 -20.50 -22.46
CA LYS A 176 -15.91 -21.28 -21.67
C LYS A 176 -17.13 -21.68 -22.50
N TYR A 177 -17.75 -20.71 -23.18
CA TYR A 177 -18.91 -20.94 -24.04
C TYR A 177 -18.61 -21.96 -25.15
N TYR A 178 -17.43 -21.86 -25.77
CA TYR A 178 -16.98 -22.82 -26.77
C TYR A 178 -16.90 -24.24 -26.19
N VAL A 179 -16.24 -24.41 -25.02
CA VAL A 179 -16.15 -25.71 -24.34
C VAL A 179 -17.53 -26.25 -23.97
N ASP A 180 -18.40 -25.44 -23.38
CA ASP A 180 -19.77 -25.84 -22.99
C ASP A 180 -20.62 -26.31 -24.18
N THR A 181 -20.42 -25.69 -25.36
CA THR A 181 -21.18 -26.03 -26.58
C THR A 181 -20.63 -27.23 -27.34
N HIS A 182 -19.33 -27.52 -27.22
CA HIS A 182 -18.66 -28.62 -27.94
C HIS A 182 -18.36 -29.85 -27.07
N THR A 183 -18.62 -29.78 -25.76
CA THR A 183 -18.55 -30.95 -24.89
C THR A 183 -19.92 -31.61 -24.81
N GLU A 184 -20.05 -32.80 -25.38
CA GLU A 184 -21.25 -33.61 -25.25
C GLU A 184 -21.23 -34.41 -23.94
N GLU A 185 -22.25 -34.25 -23.10
CA GLU A 185 -22.48 -35.17 -21.97
C GLU A 185 -23.47 -36.24 -22.42
N HIS A 186 -23.04 -37.51 -22.35
CA HIS A 186 -23.90 -38.67 -22.62
C HIS A 186 -24.52 -39.15 -21.31
N TYR A 187 -25.85 -39.25 -21.29
CA TYR A 187 -26.60 -39.84 -20.19
C TYR A 187 -27.28 -41.12 -20.67
N HIS A 188 -27.16 -42.20 -19.90
CA HIS A 188 -27.86 -43.44 -20.17
C HIS A 188 -29.11 -43.52 -19.29
N GLN A 189 -30.28 -43.62 -19.90
CA GLN A 189 -31.54 -43.80 -19.18
C GLN A 189 -32.11 -45.19 -19.50
N TYR A 190 -32.56 -45.91 -18.47
CA TYR A 190 -33.30 -47.16 -18.60
C TYR A 190 -34.80 -46.85 -18.68
N VAL A 191 -35.45 -47.21 -19.79
CA VAL A 191 -36.91 -47.09 -19.96
C VAL A 191 -37.58 -48.39 -19.49
N ASN A 192 -38.48 -48.26 -18.51
CA ASN A 192 -38.98 -49.35 -17.66
C ASN A 192 -39.83 -50.44 -18.35
N GLU A 193 -40.10 -50.38 -19.65
CA GLU A 193 -40.93 -51.39 -20.32
C GLU A 193 -40.22 -52.20 -21.42
N SER A 194 -38.98 -51.86 -21.80
CA SER A 194 -38.30 -52.55 -22.92
C SER A 194 -36.83 -52.94 -22.68
N GLN A 195 -36.23 -52.60 -21.53
CA GLN A 195 -34.78 -52.77 -21.29
C GLN A 195 -33.89 -52.20 -22.41
N ARG A 196 -34.39 -51.23 -23.22
CA ARG A 196 -33.53 -50.46 -24.12
C ARG A 196 -32.79 -49.39 -23.33
N GLN A 197 -31.47 -49.38 -23.47
CA GLN A 197 -30.62 -48.29 -23.03
C GLN A 197 -30.66 -47.21 -24.11
N GLU A 198 -31.35 -46.11 -23.84
CA GLU A 198 -31.30 -44.94 -24.72
C GLU A 198 -30.21 -43.99 -24.22
N THR A 199 -29.30 -43.64 -25.13
CA THR A 199 -28.28 -42.61 -24.89
C THR A 199 -28.87 -41.26 -25.24
N ILE A 200 -29.07 -40.41 -24.25
CA ILE A 200 -29.49 -39.03 -24.44
C ILE A 200 -28.23 -38.18 -24.45
N THR A 201 -27.95 -37.56 -25.59
CA THR A 201 -26.89 -36.56 -25.73
C THR A 201 -27.47 -35.19 -25.45
N TYR A 202 -26.86 -34.45 -24.52
CA TYR A 202 -27.24 -33.06 -24.25
C TYR A 202 -26.03 -32.14 -24.30
N SER A 203 -26.20 -30.98 -24.94
CA SER A 203 -25.23 -29.90 -25.00
C SER A 203 -25.60 -28.84 -23.97
N LYS A 204 -24.63 -28.46 -23.13
CA LYS A 204 -24.83 -27.55 -22.00
C LYS A 204 -24.78 -26.09 -22.46
N LYS A 205 -25.67 -25.71 -23.38
CA LYS A 205 -25.68 -24.34 -23.93
C LYS A 205 -26.15 -23.35 -22.87
N PRO A 206 -25.33 -22.36 -22.48
CA PRO A 206 -25.77 -21.33 -21.54
C PRO A 206 -26.89 -20.48 -22.15
N SER A 207 -27.79 -20.01 -21.29
CA SER A 207 -28.91 -19.17 -21.73
C SER A 207 -28.43 -17.82 -22.27
N LYS A 208 -29.21 -17.18 -23.15
CA LYS A 208 -28.95 -15.80 -23.60
C LYS A 208 -28.77 -14.84 -22.41
N LYS A 209 -29.54 -15.03 -21.33
CA LYS A 209 -29.45 -14.23 -20.11
C LYS A 209 -28.08 -14.38 -19.44
N THR A 210 -27.56 -15.62 -19.37
CA THR A 210 -26.24 -15.92 -18.81
C THR A 210 -25.13 -15.24 -19.61
N ILE A 211 -25.19 -15.29 -20.94
CA ILE A 211 -24.20 -14.65 -21.83
C ILE A 211 -24.23 -13.13 -21.63
N ILE A 212 -25.41 -12.52 -21.61
CA ILE A 212 -25.56 -11.08 -21.36
C ILE A 212 -25.00 -10.70 -19.99
N ALA A 213 -25.31 -11.47 -18.94
CA ALA A 213 -24.80 -11.21 -17.60
C ALA A 213 -23.26 -11.30 -17.54
N GLN A 214 -22.65 -12.27 -18.22
CA GLN A 214 -21.20 -12.40 -18.31
C GLN A 214 -20.55 -11.24 -19.07
N LEU A 215 -21.15 -10.82 -20.20
CA LEU A 215 -20.67 -9.65 -20.95
C LEU A 215 -20.76 -8.38 -20.11
N LEU A 216 -21.87 -8.16 -19.40
CA LEU A 216 -22.01 -7.04 -18.47
C LEU A 216 -20.98 -7.10 -17.35
N TYR A 217 -20.73 -8.28 -16.77
CA TYR A 217 -19.68 -8.48 -15.76
C TYR A 217 -18.29 -8.11 -16.32
N CYS A 218 -17.92 -8.59 -17.51
CA CYS A 218 -16.64 -8.30 -18.13
C CYS A 218 -16.42 -6.84 -18.47
N ILE A 219 -17.49 -6.05 -18.64
CA ILE A 219 -17.40 -4.62 -18.94
C ILE A 219 -17.45 -3.81 -17.63
N LEU A 220 -18.50 -4.00 -16.83
CA LEU A 220 -18.77 -3.16 -15.67
C LEU A 220 -17.74 -3.35 -14.55
N VAL A 221 -17.26 -4.58 -14.32
CA VAL A 221 -16.33 -4.84 -13.20
C VAL A 221 -14.96 -4.23 -13.46
N PRO A 222 -14.28 -4.45 -14.61
CA PRO A 222 -13.03 -3.76 -14.90
C PRO A 222 -13.15 -2.24 -14.92
N SER A 223 -14.25 -1.70 -15.45
CA SER A 223 -14.49 -0.25 -15.43
C SER A 223 -14.63 0.30 -14.01
N PHE A 224 -15.27 -0.44 -13.10
CA PHE A 224 -15.38 -0.04 -11.70
C PHE A 224 -14.03 -0.07 -10.97
N PHE A 225 -13.19 -1.07 -11.25
CA PHE A 225 -11.86 -1.24 -10.65
C PHE A 225 -10.73 -0.48 -11.36
N HIS A 226 -11.05 0.27 -12.42
CA HIS A 226 -10.09 1.10 -13.12
C HIS A 226 -9.39 2.07 -12.15
N ASN A 227 -8.06 2.13 -12.27
CA ASN A 227 -7.17 2.93 -11.42
C ASN A 227 -7.40 2.67 -9.93
N THR A 228 -7.24 1.43 -9.52
CA THR A 228 -7.29 1.08 -8.10
C THR A 228 -6.09 1.69 -7.37
N CYS A 229 -6.33 2.20 -6.16
CA CYS A 229 -5.32 2.64 -5.22
C CYS A 229 -5.38 1.73 -3.98
N LEU A 230 -4.20 1.35 -3.49
CA LEU A 230 -4.02 0.72 -2.18
C LEU A 230 -3.30 1.73 -1.29
N ALA A 231 -4.03 2.36 -0.37
CA ALA A 231 -3.44 3.34 0.54
C ALA A 231 -3.15 2.70 1.89
N PHE A 232 -1.88 2.66 2.28
CA PHE A 232 -1.45 2.20 3.60
C PHE A 232 -1.50 3.38 4.57
N TYR A 233 -1.83 3.11 5.84
CA TYR A 233 -1.81 4.13 6.90
C TYR A 233 -2.52 5.45 6.58
N ASN A 234 -3.55 5.35 5.76
CA ASN A 234 -4.49 6.41 5.46
C ASN A 234 -5.87 5.84 5.78
N ASP A 235 -6.65 6.53 6.59
CA ASP A 235 -7.99 6.09 7.00
C ASP A 235 -9.11 6.96 6.42
N ASN A 236 -8.80 7.85 5.47
CA ASN A 236 -9.70 8.93 5.07
C ASN A 236 -10.79 8.54 4.06
N ILE A 237 -10.52 7.67 3.09
CA ILE A 237 -11.49 7.34 2.02
C ILE A 237 -11.44 5.88 1.57
N GLY A 238 -12.54 5.40 1.00
CA GLY A 238 -12.63 4.02 0.50
C GLY A 238 -12.96 3.01 1.59
N TYR A 239 -12.64 1.74 1.31
CA TYR A 239 -12.90 0.62 2.21
C TYR A 239 -11.61 0.16 2.88
N TYR A 240 -11.58 0.18 4.20
CA TYR A 240 -10.46 -0.36 4.97
C TYR A 240 -10.57 -1.88 5.09
N ASN A 241 -9.52 -2.60 4.67
CA ASN A 241 -9.44 -4.04 4.82
C ASN A 241 -8.61 -4.39 6.05
N GLU A 242 -9.26 -4.77 7.15
CA GLU A 242 -8.58 -5.17 8.40
C GLU A 242 -7.62 -6.36 8.21
N LEU A 243 -7.95 -7.29 7.31
CA LEU A 243 -7.13 -8.49 7.07
C LEU A 243 -5.83 -8.13 6.33
N LEU A 244 -5.88 -7.19 5.40
CA LEU A 244 -4.75 -6.82 4.54
C LEU A 244 -4.00 -5.56 5.03
N GLY A 245 -4.61 -4.77 5.92
CA GLY A 245 -3.99 -3.62 6.58
C GLY A 245 -3.92 -2.33 5.73
N PHE A 246 -4.70 -2.23 4.65
CA PHE A 246 -4.74 -1.05 3.78
C PHE A 246 -6.16 -0.69 3.32
N GLN A 247 -6.35 0.56 2.89
CA GLN A 247 -7.56 1.02 2.23
C GLN A 247 -7.53 0.73 0.73
N ILE A 248 -8.70 0.38 0.20
CA ILE A 248 -8.91 0.18 -1.25
C ILE A 248 -9.94 1.18 -1.73
N ASN A 249 -9.61 1.89 -2.80
CA ASN A 249 -10.56 2.69 -3.57
C ASN A 249 -10.20 2.71 -5.05
N THR A 250 -11.15 3.11 -5.88
CA THR A 250 -11.01 3.15 -7.35
C THR A 250 -11.27 4.57 -7.84
N GLN A 251 -10.95 4.87 -9.09
CA GLN A 251 -11.27 6.19 -9.64
C GLN A 251 -12.76 6.50 -9.53
N PHE A 252 -13.60 5.49 -9.77
CA PHE A 252 -15.05 5.62 -9.65
C PHE A 252 -15.47 6.09 -8.26
N THR A 253 -14.94 5.48 -7.19
CA THR A 253 -15.30 5.90 -5.83
C THR A 253 -14.74 7.27 -5.49
N ARG A 254 -13.51 7.60 -5.95
CA ARG A 254 -12.89 8.91 -5.76
C ARG A 254 -13.65 10.06 -6.44
N ILE A 255 -14.38 9.79 -7.54
CA ILE A 255 -15.25 10.80 -8.17
C ILE A 255 -16.30 11.34 -7.19
N PHE A 256 -16.79 10.53 -6.26
CA PHE A 256 -17.82 10.94 -5.29
C PHE A 256 -17.27 11.28 -3.91
N GLN A 257 -16.07 10.78 -3.56
CA GLN A 257 -15.50 10.94 -2.22
C GLN A 257 -14.49 12.09 -2.10
N LEU A 258 -13.82 12.47 -3.18
CA LEU A 258 -12.80 13.52 -3.17
C LEU A 258 -13.28 14.78 -3.88
N ASN A 259 -12.76 15.93 -3.49
CA ASN A 259 -12.76 17.12 -4.32
C ASN A 259 -11.49 17.14 -5.19
N ASP A 260 -11.37 18.14 -6.07
CA ASP A 260 -10.07 18.43 -6.67
C ASP A 260 -9.09 18.78 -5.54
N SER A 261 -7.90 18.21 -5.57
CA SER A 261 -6.86 18.46 -4.57
C SER A 261 -6.48 19.93 -4.51
N CYS A 262 -6.45 20.59 -5.68
CA CYS A 262 -6.15 22.00 -5.82
C CYS A 262 -7.20 22.69 -6.71
N PRO A 263 -8.38 23.04 -6.15
CA PRO A 263 -9.42 23.75 -6.88
C PRO A 263 -8.97 25.18 -7.25
N PRO A 264 -9.62 25.86 -8.21
CA PRO A 264 -9.32 27.26 -8.51
C PRO A 264 -9.44 28.15 -7.28
N GLY A 265 -8.43 29.00 -7.02
CA GLY A 265 -8.39 29.91 -5.87
C GLY A 265 -7.00 30.04 -5.25
N PRO A 266 -6.94 30.37 -3.95
CA PRO A 266 -5.70 30.40 -3.17
C PRO A 266 -4.93 29.07 -3.22
N PRO A 267 -3.64 29.05 -2.81
CA PRO A 267 -2.88 27.82 -2.72
C PRO A 267 -3.59 26.75 -1.90
N CYS A 268 -3.58 25.51 -2.40
CA CYS A 268 -4.12 24.35 -1.69
C CYS A 268 -3.16 23.87 -0.60
N HIS A 269 -1.84 23.98 -0.82
CA HIS A 269 -0.84 23.72 0.20
C HIS A 269 0.28 24.76 0.23
N LEU A 270 0.80 25.04 1.43
CA LEU A 270 1.92 25.96 1.63
C LEU A 270 2.79 25.53 2.81
N TYR A 271 4.06 25.25 2.56
CA TYR A 271 4.99 24.73 3.57
C TYR A 271 6.45 25.10 3.29
N ALA A 272 7.29 24.98 4.32
CA ALA A 272 8.72 25.29 4.27
C ALA A 272 9.59 24.02 4.34
N THR A 273 10.53 23.89 3.40
CA THR A 273 11.64 22.93 3.48
C THR A 273 12.97 23.68 3.49
N LEU A 274 14.06 22.99 3.86
CA LEU A 274 15.35 23.64 4.07
C LEU A 274 16.40 23.17 3.06
N PRO A 275 17.26 24.07 2.55
CA PRO A 275 18.53 23.69 1.93
C PRO A 275 19.64 23.52 3.01
N GLU A 276 20.87 23.23 2.59
CA GLU A 276 21.99 22.94 3.49
C GLU A 276 22.23 24.04 4.54
N ASN A 277 22.14 25.34 4.19
CA ASN A 277 22.21 26.43 5.17
C ASN A 277 20.81 26.78 5.68
N THR A 278 20.48 26.30 6.87
CA THR A 278 19.14 26.44 7.46
C THR A 278 18.89 27.77 8.18
N ALA A 279 19.96 28.51 8.51
CA ALA A 279 19.87 29.75 9.27
C ALA A 279 19.52 30.94 8.38
N ASN A 280 19.92 30.91 7.11
CA ASN A 280 19.80 32.05 6.19
C ASN A 280 18.87 31.78 5.01
N ASP A 281 18.64 30.52 4.64
CA ASP A 281 17.95 30.19 3.40
C ASP A 281 16.79 29.22 3.67
N VAL A 282 15.73 29.31 2.88
CA VAL A 282 14.52 28.48 3.01
C VAL A 282 13.85 28.29 1.64
N PHE A 283 13.31 27.10 1.40
CA PHE A 283 12.39 26.87 0.30
C PHE A 283 10.95 27.09 0.77
N ILE A 284 10.21 27.96 0.08
CA ILE A 284 8.76 28.09 0.24
C ILE A 284 8.11 27.33 -0.90
N ASN A 285 7.37 26.28 -0.56
CA ASN A 285 6.70 25.40 -1.51
C ASN A 285 5.20 25.68 -1.48
N ILE A 286 4.60 25.85 -2.65
CA ILE A 286 3.21 26.25 -2.83
C ILE A 286 2.57 25.32 -3.86
N HIS A 287 1.47 24.67 -3.50
CA HIS A 287 0.67 23.91 -4.46
C HIS A 287 -0.51 24.77 -4.89
N THR A 288 -0.80 24.80 -6.18
CA THR A 288 -1.89 25.61 -6.76
C THR A 288 -2.69 24.81 -7.76
N ASN A 289 -3.85 25.34 -8.15
CA ASN A 289 -4.56 24.85 -9.32
C ASN A 289 -3.63 24.81 -10.56
N LYS A 290 -3.82 23.81 -11.42
CA LYS A 290 -3.01 23.59 -12.64
C LYS A 290 -3.04 24.74 -13.66
N ALA A 291 -3.97 25.69 -13.53
CA ALA A 291 -4.01 26.88 -14.37
C ALA A 291 -3.02 27.98 -13.95
N ILE A 292 -2.42 27.89 -12.76
CA ILE A 292 -1.52 28.91 -12.21
C ILE A 292 -0.07 28.56 -12.53
N ASN A 293 0.54 29.30 -13.46
CA ASN A 293 1.89 29.00 -13.95
C ASN A 293 2.99 29.85 -13.30
N ASN A 294 2.65 31.02 -12.77
CA ASN A 294 3.62 31.97 -12.22
C ASN A 294 3.20 32.41 -10.82
N VAL A 295 4.05 32.14 -9.84
CA VAL A 295 3.87 32.55 -8.45
C VAL A 295 5.07 33.38 -7.99
N THR A 296 4.80 34.48 -7.30
CA THR A 296 5.82 35.30 -6.66
C THR A 296 5.61 35.29 -5.16
N VAL A 297 6.69 35.00 -4.44
CA VAL A 297 6.74 35.01 -2.97
C VAL A 297 7.30 36.34 -2.50
N TYR A 298 6.47 37.14 -1.84
CA TYR A 298 6.85 38.40 -1.22
C TYR A 298 7.19 38.16 0.24
N TYR A 299 8.24 38.80 0.75
CA TYR A 299 8.68 38.61 2.14
C TYR A 299 9.30 39.86 2.76
N ASP A 300 9.14 39.99 4.07
CA ASP A 300 9.75 41.06 4.86
C ASP A 300 9.78 40.68 6.35
N LEU A 301 10.46 41.48 7.17
CA LEU A 301 10.44 41.33 8.62
C LEU A 301 9.01 41.46 9.14
N GLU A 302 8.65 40.58 10.08
CA GLU A 302 7.33 40.60 10.74
C GLU A 302 7.03 41.99 11.33
N GLU A 303 8.01 42.59 12.01
CA GLU A 303 7.88 43.93 12.62
C GLU A 303 7.52 45.00 11.58
N TYR A 304 8.18 44.98 10.42
CA TYR A 304 7.90 45.94 9.35
C TYR A 304 6.45 45.84 8.87
N TYR A 305 5.96 44.60 8.68
CA TYR A 305 4.60 44.32 8.23
C TYR A 305 3.55 44.71 9.26
N LEU A 306 3.77 44.38 10.54
CA LEU A 306 2.84 44.73 11.61
C LEU A 306 2.71 46.25 11.81
N ASN A 307 3.79 46.99 11.58
CA ASN A 307 3.82 48.45 11.66
C ASN A 307 3.25 49.14 10.41
N ASN A 308 3.26 48.47 9.25
CA ASN A 308 2.84 49.02 7.96
C ASN A 308 1.87 48.08 7.23
N LYS A 309 0.74 47.73 7.87
CA LYS A 309 -0.20 46.68 7.42
C LYS A 309 -0.72 46.80 5.98
N THR A 310 -0.64 47.99 5.36
CA THR A 310 -1.07 48.25 3.98
C THR A 310 0.08 48.37 2.98
N ALA A 311 1.34 48.32 3.44
CA ALA A 311 2.50 48.42 2.58
C ALA A 311 2.75 47.11 1.83
N GLN A 312 3.14 47.21 0.57
CA GLN A 312 3.70 46.08 -0.15
C GLN A 312 5.02 45.67 0.51
N LEU A 313 5.23 44.36 0.68
CA LEU A 313 6.49 43.84 1.21
C LEU A 313 7.64 44.18 0.25
N ARG A 314 8.81 44.49 0.82
CA ARG A 314 9.92 45.08 0.05
C ARG A 314 10.68 44.06 -0.80
N ASN A 315 10.71 42.80 -0.35
CA ASN A 315 11.46 41.74 -1.01
C ASN A 315 10.53 40.76 -1.70
N GLN A 316 11.01 40.18 -2.80
CA GLN A 316 10.27 39.20 -3.58
C GLN A 316 11.21 38.14 -4.16
N GLN A 317 10.66 36.96 -4.42
CA GLN A 317 11.34 35.84 -5.04
C GLN A 317 10.37 35.10 -5.95
N SER A 318 10.73 34.90 -7.21
CA SER A 318 9.95 34.08 -8.14
C SER A 318 10.12 32.59 -7.81
N SER A 319 9.05 31.82 -8.00
CA SER A 319 9.09 30.35 -7.89
C SER A 319 9.58 29.68 -9.19
N VAL A 320 9.99 28.42 -9.05
CA VAL A 320 10.16 27.45 -10.13
C VAL A 320 8.94 26.53 -10.13
N LEU A 321 8.37 26.29 -11.30
CA LEU A 321 7.17 25.47 -11.52
C LEU A 321 7.55 24.00 -11.78
N PHE A 322 6.80 23.09 -11.17
CA PHE A 322 6.79 21.65 -11.41
C PHE A 322 5.34 21.18 -11.59
N GLU A 323 5.02 20.61 -12.74
CA GLU A 323 3.68 20.15 -13.06
C GLU A 323 3.48 18.71 -12.58
N LEU A 324 2.33 18.42 -11.97
CA LEU A 324 1.90 17.08 -11.61
C LEU A 324 0.64 16.74 -12.42
N ASP A 325 0.82 16.44 -13.70
CA ASP A 325 -0.25 16.23 -14.67
C ASP A 325 -0.50 14.75 -15.01
N TYR A 326 0.42 13.87 -14.63
CA TYR A 326 0.38 12.42 -14.90
C TYR A 326 -0.47 11.61 -13.91
N VAL A 327 -1.13 12.28 -12.96
CA VAL A 327 -2.13 11.70 -12.03
C VAL A 327 -3.55 11.94 -12.55
N GLU A 328 -4.55 11.38 -11.86
CA GLU A 328 -5.97 11.60 -12.21
C GLU A 328 -6.35 13.08 -12.18
N SER A 329 -7.35 13.48 -12.98
CA SER A 329 -7.72 14.89 -13.15
C SER A 329 -7.96 15.65 -11.83
N LYS A 330 -8.50 14.98 -10.81
CA LYS A 330 -8.73 15.55 -9.47
C LYS A 330 -7.44 15.80 -8.69
N GLY A 331 -6.40 15.00 -8.92
CA GLY A 331 -5.09 15.14 -8.28
C GLY A 331 -4.15 16.13 -8.97
N GLN A 332 -4.45 16.49 -10.21
CA GLN A 332 -3.59 17.35 -11.04
C GLN A 332 -3.42 18.74 -10.42
N ARG A 333 -2.18 19.22 -10.40
CA ARG A 333 -1.82 20.51 -9.80
C ARG A 333 -0.49 21.03 -10.34
N ASN A 334 -0.22 22.29 -10.02
CA ASN A 334 1.09 22.89 -10.19
C ASN A 334 1.75 23.06 -8.82
N VAL A 335 3.02 22.69 -8.72
CA VAL A 335 3.85 22.83 -7.53
C VAL A 335 4.91 23.89 -7.81
N HIS A 336 4.97 24.90 -6.95
CA HIS A 336 5.85 26.04 -7.07
C HIS A 336 6.83 26.04 -5.91
N SER A 337 8.12 26.16 -6.17
CA SER A 337 9.13 26.27 -5.11
C SER A 337 9.95 27.54 -5.30
N ALA A 338 10.07 28.34 -4.25
CA ALA A 338 10.88 29.56 -4.24
C ALA A 338 12.00 29.43 -3.20
N LEU A 339 13.27 29.60 -3.61
CA LEU A 339 14.39 29.67 -2.69
C LEU A 339 14.61 31.12 -2.24
N ILE A 340 14.29 31.41 -0.98
CA ILE A 340 14.61 32.68 -0.36
C ILE A 340 15.96 32.54 0.33
N SER A 341 16.89 33.46 0.05
CA SER A 341 18.26 33.42 0.60
C SER A 341 18.65 34.72 1.28
N GLY A 342 19.66 34.66 2.14
CA GLY A 342 20.21 35.85 2.81
C GLY A 342 19.32 36.40 3.92
N LEU A 343 18.45 35.56 4.49
CA LEU A 343 17.66 35.90 5.66
C LEU A 343 18.57 36.05 6.89
N THR A 344 18.16 36.88 7.84
CA THR A 344 18.84 37.01 9.13
C THR A 344 18.49 35.78 9.98
N PRO A 345 19.46 35.12 10.64
CA PRO A 345 19.18 34.02 11.56
C PRO A 345 18.25 34.42 12.70
N LYS A 346 17.52 33.46 13.27
CA LYS A 346 16.64 33.65 14.44
C LYS A 346 15.65 34.84 14.30
N THR A 347 15.14 35.04 13.10
CA THR A 347 14.32 36.21 12.74
C THR A 347 12.99 35.78 12.16
N LYS A 348 11.92 36.50 12.50
CA LYS A 348 10.58 36.26 11.98
C LYS A 348 10.32 37.10 10.73
N TYR A 349 9.82 36.42 9.71
CA TYR A 349 9.42 37.00 8.44
C TYR A 349 7.94 36.76 8.18
N VAL A 350 7.28 37.75 7.58
CA VAL A 350 5.99 37.54 6.91
C VAL A 350 6.26 37.09 5.47
N ILE A 351 5.41 36.21 4.97
CA ILE A 351 5.43 35.67 3.61
C ILE A 351 4.05 35.89 3.00
N GLN A 352 4.00 36.50 1.82
CA GLN A 352 2.79 36.69 1.04
C GLN A 352 2.91 36.08 -0.35
N ILE A 353 1.88 35.38 -0.79
CA ILE A 353 1.82 34.74 -2.10
C ILE A 353 0.95 35.57 -3.04
N LYS A 354 1.47 35.84 -4.24
CA LYS A 354 0.70 36.47 -5.32
C LYS A 354 0.87 35.68 -6.62
N TYR A 355 -0.16 35.72 -7.45
CA TYR A 355 -0.14 35.13 -8.78
C TYR A 355 0.16 36.21 -9.82
N ALA A 356 0.83 35.84 -10.92
CA ALA A 356 1.12 36.82 -11.96
C ALA A 356 -0.17 37.41 -12.56
N GLY A 357 -0.21 38.73 -12.69
CA GLY A 357 -1.38 39.45 -13.21
C GLY A 357 -2.51 39.67 -12.19
N ASP A 358 -2.31 39.24 -10.93
CA ASP A 358 -3.24 39.47 -9.83
C ASP A 358 -2.50 40.09 -8.63
N ASP A 359 -2.80 41.35 -8.34
CA ASP A 359 -2.18 42.08 -7.22
C ASP A 359 -2.73 41.66 -5.84
N THR A 360 -3.80 40.85 -5.82
CA THR A 360 -4.39 40.35 -4.56
C THR A 360 -3.48 39.32 -3.90
N VAL A 361 -3.38 39.43 -2.58
CA VAL A 361 -2.65 38.47 -1.76
C VAL A 361 -3.48 37.20 -1.63
N GLN A 362 -2.94 36.10 -2.15
CA GLN A 362 -3.62 34.80 -2.15
C GLN A 362 -3.47 34.07 -0.81
N ALA A 363 -2.31 34.21 -0.16
CA ALA A 363 -2.04 33.65 1.16
C ALA A 363 -1.05 34.53 1.93
N THR A 364 -1.15 34.54 3.25
CA THR A 364 -0.19 35.19 4.17
C THR A 364 0.19 34.22 5.28
N HIS A 365 1.49 33.99 5.49
CA HIS A 365 2.03 33.14 6.54
C HIS A 365 3.24 33.81 7.20
N PHE A 366 3.68 33.26 8.33
CA PHE A 366 4.91 33.67 9.01
C PHE A 366 5.92 32.53 8.97
N TYR A 367 7.20 32.87 8.93
CA TYR A 367 8.30 31.93 9.01
C TYR A 367 9.35 32.45 10.00
N ARG A 368 9.99 31.56 10.74
CA ARG A 368 11.07 31.89 11.66
C ARG A 368 12.32 31.15 11.23
N THR A 369 13.38 31.89 10.88
CA THR A 369 14.68 31.29 10.55
C THR A 369 15.30 30.63 11.79
N LEU A 370 16.10 29.59 11.55
CA LEU A 370 16.89 28.94 12.58
C LEU A 370 18.06 29.84 13.02
N PRO A 371 18.61 29.65 14.24
CA PRO A 371 19.82 30.34 14.66
C PRO A 371 21.04 29.81 13.91
N ASP A 372 22.05 30.67 13.80
CA ASP A 372 23.34 30.26 13.26
C ASP A 372 24.16 29.49 14.30
N LYS A 373 25.27 28.91 13.85
CA LYS A 373 26.19 28.11 14.67
C LYS A 373 26.89 28.87 15.80
N ASN A 374 26.88 30.21 15.76
CA ASN A 374 27.57 31.07 16.71
C ASN A 374 26.61 31.71 17.74
N ASP A 375 25.32 31.33 17.76
CA ASP A 375 24.36 31.86 18.73
C ASP A 375 24.81 31.55 20.18
N PRO A 376 25.07 32.58 21.01
CA PRO A 376 25.54 32.39 22.39
C PRO A 376 24.44 31.83 23.31
N ASN A 377 23.17 31.91 22.92
CA ASN A 377 22.02 31.42 23.68
C ASN A 377 21.33 30.27 22.94
N LEU A 378 22.14 29.37 22.38
CA LEU A 378 21.64 28.29 21.55
C LEU A 378 20.75 27.34 22.35
N ASN A 379 19.50 27.24 21.91
CA ASN A 379 18.52 26.26 22.37
C ASN A 379 17.61 25.95 21.18
N ILE A 380 17.74 24.74 20.62
CA ILE A 380 16.97 24.29 19.46
C ILE A 380 16.20 23.03 19.82
N THR A 381 14.90 23.01 19.51
CA THR A 381 14.04 21.86 19.70
C THR A 381 13.71 21.22 18.36
N MET A 382 14.23 20.02 18.13
CA MET A 382 13.98 19.23 16.93
C MET A 382 12.97 18.12 17.22
N ILE A 383 12.02 17.93 16.32
CA ILE A 383 11.19 16.73 16.29
C ILE A 383 11.85 15.72 15.35
N ASN A 384 11.95 14.47 15.78
CA ASN A 384 12.43 13.35 14.96
C ASN A 384 11.38 12.24 15.00
N ALA A 385 10.86 11.89 13.83
CA ALA A 385 9.82 10.89 13.64
C ALA A 385 10.10 10.05 12.39
N GLY A 386 9.28 9.03 12.14
CA GLY A 386 9.27 8.20 10.93
C GLY A 386 7.95 7.42 10.86
N ASP A 387 7.59 6.95 9.66
CA ASP A 387 6.46 6.04 9.46
C ASP A 387 5.13 6.67 9.92
N ALA A 388 4.76 7.77 9.26
CA ALA A 388 3.63 8.60 9.67
C ALA A 388 2.31 8.16 9.02
N GLY A 389 2.18 8.34 7.71
CA GLY A 389 0.88 8.33 7.04
C GLY A 389 -0.06 9.39 7.61
N ASN A 390 -1.35 9.22 7.40
CA ASN A 390 -2.38 10.08 7.97
C ASN A 390 -3.37 9.26 8.81
N THR A 391 -2.86 8.52 9.78
CA THR A 391 -3.68 7.78 10.75
C THR A 391 -4.13 8.66 11.90
N GLU A 392 -5.09 8.17 12.71
CA GLU A 392 -5.48 8.84 13.95
C GLU A 392 -4.27 9.13 14.89
N PRO A 393 -3.35 8.18 15.16
CA PRO A 393 -2.10 8.45 15.88
C PRO A 393 -1.28 9.62 15.33
N ALA A 394 -1.05 9.68 14.01
CA ALA A 394 -0.28 10.77 13.40
C ALA A 394 -0.97 12.13 13.61
N ARG A 395 -2.29 12.18 13.46
CA ARG A 395 -3.08 13.41 13.70
C ARG A 395 -3.00 13.86 15.16
N GLN A 396 -3.05 12.94 16.12
CA GLN A 396 -2.89 13.24 17.55
C GLN A 396 -1.48 13.77 17.85
N PHE A 397 -0.44 13.18 17.24
CA PHE A 397 0.92 13.68 17.41
C PHE A 397 1.13 15.07 16.81
N ASN A 398 0.55 15.38 15.64
CA ASN A 398 0.62 16.73 15.08
C ASN A 398 0.07 17.78 16.08
N GLN A 399 -1.01 17.44 16.79
CA GLN A 399 -1.57 18.32 17.82
C GLN A 399 -0.66 18.49 19.04
N LEU A 400 0.02 17.42 19.46
CA LEU A 400 0.98 17.42 20.58
C LEU A 400 2.27 18.16 20.21
N VAL A 401 2.84 17.88 19.04
CA VAL A 401 4.02 18.57 18.50
C VAL A 401 3.82 20.08 18.48
N ALA A 402 2.64 20.56 18.05
CA ALA A 402 2.34 21.99 18.08
C ALA A 402 2.46 22.62 19.49
N THR A 403 2.19 21.86 20.56
CA THR A 403 2.30 22.37 21.94
C THR A 403 3.75 22.49 22.42
N LEU A 404 4.66 21.74 21.79
CA LEU A 404 6.08 21.74 22.12
C LEU A 404 6.85 22.91 21.50
N GLN A 405 6.22 23.64 20.57
CA GLN A 405 6.80 24.78 19.84
C GLN A 405 8.20 24.46 19.26
N PRO A 406 8.33 23.39 18.45
CA PRO A 406 9.61 23.02 17.88
C PRO A 406 10.13 24.07 16.90
N ASP A 407 11.44 24.04 16.65
CA ASP A 407 12.08 24.89 15.66
C ASP A 407 12.18 24.21 14.28
N ILE A 408 12.24 22.86 14.25
CA ILE A 408 12.39 22.06 13.03
C ILE A 408 11.80 20.66 13.20
N PHE A 409 11.29 20.09 12.10
CA PHE A 409 10.72 18.74 12.08
C PHE A 409 11.40 17.84 11.04
N PHE A 410 11.98 16.73 11.52
CA PHE A 410 12.52 15.65 10.71
C PHE A 410 11.58 14.44 10.65
N MET A 411 11.38 13.89 9.45
CA MET A 411 10.71 12.60 9.20
C MET A 411 11.66 11.64 8.51
N GLY A 412 11.81 10.44 9.04
CA GLY A 412 12.74 9.41 8.60
C GLY A 412 12.18 8.44 7.57
N GLY A 413 11.44 8.94 6.57
CA GLY A 413 10.82 8.14 5.52
C GLY A 413 9.44 7.57 5.88
N ASP A 414 8.79 7.03 4.86
CA ASP A 414 7.41 6.54 4.89
C ASP A 414 6.44 7.61 5.39
N ILE A 415 6.35 8.66 4.57
CA ILE A 415 5.77 9.94 4.98
C ILE A 415 4.26 9.91 4.83
N ALA A 416 3.76 9.78 3.59
CA ALA A 416 2.34 9.80 3.27
C ALA A 416 1.75 8.44 2.92
N TYR A 417 2.59 7.44 2.61
CA TYR A 417 2.18 6.10 2.14
C TYR A 417 1.30 6.11 0.88
N ASP A 418 1.68 6.92 -0.11
CA ASP A 418 1.10 6.85 -1.46
C ASP A 418 1.68 5.69 -2.30
N ASP A 419 2.74 5.05 -1.81
CA ASP A 419 3.43 3.89 -2.40
C ASP A 419 3.99 4.16 -3.80
N ASN A 420 4.15 5.45 -4.14
CA ASN A 420 4.41 5.91 -5.50
C ASN A 420 3.35 5.41 -6.52
N PHE A 421 2.10 5.25 -6.08
CA PHE A 421 0.97 5.00 -6.97
C PHE A 421 0.38 6.34 -7.40
N ASN A 422 0.42 6.61 -8.70
CA ASN A 422 -0.22 7.80 -9.28
C ASN A 422 -1.74 7.90 -8.96
N THR A 423 -2.38 6.79 -8.61
CA THR A 423 -3.79 6.71 -8.19
C THR A 423 -4.02 7.07 -6.71
N CYS A 424 -2.95 7.12 -5.90
CA CYS A 424 -2.98 7.39 -4.47
C CYS A 424 -2.54 8.83 -4.10
N TYR A 425 -2.52 9.75 -5.08
CA TYR A 425 -2.11 11.16 -4.90
C TYR A 425 -2.72 11.87 -3.68
N TYR A 426 -3.97 11.54 -3.33
CA TYR A 426 -4.70 12.17 -2.23
C TYR A 426 -4.11 11.87 -0.85
N ALA A 427 -3.27 10.84 -0.72
CA ALA A 427 -2.60 10.52 0.53
C ALA A 427 -1.71 11.69 1.00
N TRP A 428 -1.03 12.36 0.06
CA TRP A 428 -0.26 13.57 0.33
C TRP A 428 -1.12 14.75 0.77
N ASP A 429 -2.31 14.94 0.20
CA ASP A 429 -3.21 16.04 0.56
C ASP A 429 -3.65 15.93 2.02
N PHE A 430 -4.03 14.72 2.43
CA PHE A 430 -4.42 14.46 3.80
C PHE A 430 -3.26 14.64 4.78
N TYR A 431 -2.06 14.17 4.41
CA TYR A 431 -0.86 14.34 5.23
C TYR A 431 -0.46 15.82 5.39
N LEU A 432 -0.33 16.55 4.26
CA LEU A 432 0.01 17.98 4.26
C LEU A 432 -1.06 18.82 4.97
N GLY A 433 -2.34 18.53 4.77
CA GLY A 433 -3.42 19.19 5.50
C GLY A 433 -3.37 18.95 7.02
N GLY A 434 -2.85 17.80 7.47
CA GLY A 434 -2.57 17.54 8.88
C GLY A 434 -1.41 18.38 9.43
N LEU A 435 -0.37 18.61 8.64
CA LEU A 435 0.76 19.48 9.01
C LEU A 435 0.36 20.97 9.02
N GLU A 436 -0.47 21.40 8.08
CA GLU A 436 -0.97 22.77 8.02
C GLU A 436 -1.81 23.14 9.24
N GLN A 437 -2.61 22.19 9.76
CA GLN A 437 -3.29 22.38 11.04
C GLN A 437 -2.31 22.61 12.20
N MET A 438 -1.18 21.90 12.20
CA MET A 438 -0.10 22.10 13.17
C MET A 438 0.55 23.48 13.00
N PHE A 439 0.86 23.92 11.76
CA PHE A 439 1.43 25.25 11.50
C PHE A 439 0.49 26.38 11.93
N ASN A 440 -0.81 26.24 11.65
CA ASN A 440 -1.82 27.21 12.05
C ASN A 440 -1.89 27.35 13.58
N LYS A 441 -1.71 26.26 14.33
CA LYS A 441 -1.63 26.28 15.79
C LYS A 441 -0.32 26.90 16.30
N LEU A 442 0.79 26.73 15.59
CA LEU A 442 2.08 27.37 15.90
C LEU A 442 2.10 28.87 15.55
N GLY A 443 1.30 29.29 14.57
CA GLY A 443 1.28 30.65 14.03
C GLY A 443 2.42 30.94 13.05
N TYR A 444 3.19 29.93 12.65
CA TYR A 444 4.25 30.03 11.66
C TYR A 444 4.46 28.68 10.95
N LEU A 445 5.04 28.73 9.76
CA LEU A 445 5.50 27.55 9.02
C LEU A 445 6.68 26.94 9.78
N LEU A 446 6.50 25.72 10.27
CA LEU A 446 7.58 24.93 10.85
C LEU A 446 8.42 24.37 9.69
N PRO A 447 9.73 24.66 9.59
CA PRO A 447 10.55 24.07 8.55
C PRO A 447 10.69 22.56 8.74
N MET A 448 10.69 21.84 7.61
CA MET A 448 10.68 20.38 7.60
C MET A 448 11.78 19.80 6.73
N VAL A 449 12.25 18.61 7.13
CA VAL A 449 13.24 17.82 6.40
C VAL A 449 12.82 16.35 6.41
N TRP A 450 12.60 15.79 5.23
CA TRP A 450 12.09 14.47 4.97
C TRP A 450 13.18 13.59 4.38
N THR A 451 13.59 12.55 5.11
CA THR A 451 14.38 11.46 4.56
C THR A 451 13.47 10.52 3.76
N VAL A 452 14.02 9.86 2.74
CA VAL A 452 13.27 8.91 1.90
C VAL A 452 13.07 7.56 2.60
N GLY A 453 11.87 6.99 2.48
CA GLY A 453 11.54 5.60 2.84
C GLY A 453 11.06 4.81 1.61
N ASN A 454 10.80 3.51 1.81
CA ASN A 454 10.40 2.62 0.73
C ASN A 454 9.03 2.97 0.13
N HIS A 455 8.09 3.46 0.94
CA HIS A 455 6.76 3.85 0.48
C HIS A 455 6.77 5.21 -0.25
N ASP A 456 7.79 6.05 -0.07
CA ASP A 456 7.89 7.36 -0.74
C ASP A 456 8.33 7.25 -2.21
N VAL A 457 8.92 6.11 -2.59
CA VAL A 457 9.41 5.83 -3.96
C VAL A 457 8.85 4.54 -4.56
N GLY A 458 8.14 3.74 -3.76
CA GLY A 458 7.48 2.50 -4.19
C GLY A 458 8.44 1.35 -4.48
N LEU A 459 9.56 1.27 -3.76
CA LEU A 459 10.62 0.27 -3.92
C LEU A 459 11.08 -0.28 -2.57
N ASN A 460 11.36 -1.58 -2.50
CA ASN A 460 12.17 -2.11 -1.40
C ASN A 460 13.65 -1.75 -1.57
N GLU A 461 14.43 -1.96 -0.52
CA GLU A 461 15.84 -1.66 -0.51
C GLU A 461 16.63 -2.52 -1.50
N LEU A 462 17.70 -1.91 -2.04
CA LEU A 462 18.61 -2.49 -3.01
C LEU A 462 17.84 -3.09 -4.21
N PRO A 463 17.00 -2.28 -4.88
CA PRO A 463 16.19 -2.71 -5.99
C PRO A 463 17.08 -3.03 -7.21
N LEU A 464 16.58 -3.93 -8.05
CA LEU A 464 17.10 -4.26 -9.38
C LEU A 464 16.29 -3.59 -10.49
N VAL A 465 15.39 -2.67 -10.11
CA VAL A 465 14.58 -1.83 -10.97
C VAL A 465 14.76 -0.38 -10.57
N ASN A 466 14.65 0.51 -11.54
CA ASN A 466 14.78 1.94 -11.31
C ASN A 466 13.40 2.59 -11.25
N VAL A 467 13.30 3.67 -10.47
CA VAL A 467 12.17 4.59 -10.54
C VAL A 467 12.26 5.39 -11.84
N THR A 468 11.12 5.61 -12.50
CA THR A 468 11.04 6.57 -13.61
C THR A 468 11.18 7.99 -13.08
N LEU A 469 12.21 8.71 -13.54
CA LEU A 469 12.47 10.08 -13.12
C LEU A 469 12.76 10.97 -14.34
N THR A 470 11.94 11.98 -14.54
CA THR A 470 12.07 13.08 -15.51
C THR A 470 11.74 14.40 -14.81
N ASP A 471 11.86 15.52 -15.51
CA ASP A 471 11.45 16.83 -14.95
C ASP A 471 9.93 16.97 -14.77
N THR A 472 9.14 16.04 -15.31
CA THR A 472 7.67 16.06 -15.24
C THR A 472 7.07 14.81 -14.59
N VAL A 473 7.85 13.73 -14.41
CA VAL A 473 7.39 12.45 -13.88
C VAL A 473 8.38 11.93 -12.85
N GLY A 474 7.90 11.56 -11.67
CA GLY A 474 8.71 10.98 -10.60
C GLY A 474 7.88 10.82 -9.33
N PRO A 475 8.42 10.21 -8.27
CA PRO A 475 7.70 10.12 -7.00
C PRO A 475 7.30 11.51 -6.50
N ALA A 476 6.08 11.63 -5.98
CA ALA A 476 5.57 12.89 -5.45
C ALA A 476 6.50 13.48 -4.37
N TYR A 477 7.19 12.63 -3.60
CA TYR A 477 8.28 13.03 -2.69
C TYR A 477 9.32 13.94 -3.37
N LEU A 478 9.86 13.52 -4.52
CA LEU A 478 10.85 14.32 -5.25
C LEU A 478 10.22 15.54 -5.92
N THR A 479 8.95 15.51 -6.30
CA THR A 479 8.26 16.69 -6.87
C THR A 479 7.97 17.75 -5.80
N TYR A 480 7.55 17.34 -4.61
CA TYR A 480 7.01 18.22 -3.58
C TYR A 480 8.09 18.84 -2.68
N PHE A 481 9.23 18.19 -2.52
CA PHE A 481 10.21 18.58 -1.50
C PHE A 481 11.61 18.80 -2.09
N PRO A 482 11.94 20.03 -2.53
CA PRO A 482 13.35 20.43 -2.65
C PRO A 482 13.94 20.56 -1.23
N GLN A 483 15.09 19.92 -0.99
CA GLN A 483 15.70 19.84 0.35
C GLN A 483 17.22 20.06 0.36
N HIS A 484 17.76 20.46 -0.79
CA HIS A 484 19.15 20.81 -0.97
C HIS A 484 19.25 21.79 -2.14
N TYR A 485 20.34 22.54 -2.20
CA TYR A 485 20.64 23.38 -3.36
C TYR A 485 20.92 22.55 -4.61
N GLU A 486 20.64 23.14 -5.76
CA GLU A 486 21.13 22.66 -7.05
C GLU A 486 22.66 22.55 -7.05
N ARG A 487 23.20 21.67 -7.91
CA ARG A 487 24.64 21.59 -8.14
C ARG A 487 25.00 21.68 -9.61
N ASP A 488 26.13 22.32 -9.88
CA ASP A 488 26.70 22.34 -11.22
C ASP A 488 27.39 21.02 -11.58
N ALA A 489 27.92 20.92 -12.79
CA ALA A 489 28.62 19.73 -13.29
C ALA A 489 29.88 19.37 -12.47
N ASP A 490 30.45 20.34 -11.76
CA ASP A 490 31.62 20.17 -10.89
C ASP A 490 31.23 19.90 -9.43
N PHE A 491 29.93 19.69 -9.16
CA PHE A 491 29.35 19.48 -7.84
C PHE A 491 29.49 20.67 -6.87
N ASN A 492 29.65 21.89 -7.38
CA ASN A 492 29.56 23.09 -6.55
C ASN A 492 28.10 23.46 -6.29
N ILE A 493 27.86 24.14 -5.17
CA ILE A 493 26.52 24.63 -4.80
C ILE A 493 26.10 25.76 -5.73
N VAL A 494 24.93 25.61 -6.35
CA VAL A 494 24.22 26.68 -7.05
C VAL A 494 22.97 26.99 -6.24
N LYS A 495 22.89 28.21 -5.68
CA LYS A 495 21.76 28.63 -4.83
C LYS A 495 20.49 28.88 -5.65
N THR A 496 19.91 27.81 -6.16
CA THR A 496 18.63 27.75 -6.86
C THR A 496 17.85 26.53 -6.44
N VAL A 497 16.56 26.50 -6.78
CA VAL A 497 15.74 25.30 -6.61
C VAL A 497 16.21 24.24 -7.61
N PRO A 498 16.55 23.01 -7.18
CA PRO A 498 16.95 21.95 -8.08
C PRO A 498 15.78 21.44 -8.92
N SER A 499 16.06 21.08 -10.17
CA SER A 499 15.09 20.35 -11.01
C SER A 499 14.83 18.96 -10.42
N ILE A 500 13.73 18.31 -10.82
CA ILE A 500 13.34 17.02 -10.22
C ILE A 500 14.41 15.95 -10.45
N ILE A 501 15.01 15.90 -11.64
CA ILE A 501 16.07 14.92 -11.96
C ILE A 501 17.37 15.15 -11.19
N ASN A 502 17.59 16.38 -10.70
CA ASN A 502 18.77 16.74 -9.92
C ASN A 502 18.53 16.64 -8.40
N ARG A 503 17.29 16.38 -7.97
CA ARG A 503 16.97 16.13 -6.57
C ARG A 503 17.51 14.77 -6.14
N ARG A 504 18.14 14.76 -4.97
CA ARG A 504 18.77 13.60 -4.35
C ARG A 504 18.07 13.26 -3.05
N THR A 505 18.14 11.99 -2.68
CA THR A 505 17.66 11.47 -1.39
C THR A 505 18.72 11.47 -0.30
N VAL A 506 19.96 11.88 -0.64
CA VAL A 506 21.07 12.03 0.30
C VAL A 506 21.50 13.49 0.33
N PHE A 507 21.46 14.09 1.52
CA PHE A 507 21.81 15.48 1.76
C PHE A 507 22.12 15.72 3.25
N HIS A 508 22.62 16.91 3.57
CA HIS A 508 22.82 17.33 4.96
C HIS A 508 22.27 18.74 5.20
N HIS A 509 22.04 19.06 6.46
CA HIS A 509 21.61 20.37 6.91
C HIS A 509 22.49 20.85 8.05
N GLU A 510 23.01 22.07 7.95
CA GLU A 510 23.65 22.79 9.04
C GLU A 510 22.57 23.40 9.93
N VAL A 511 22.29 22.78 11.07
CA VAL A 511 21.26 23.21 12.02
C VAL A 511 21.95 23.74 13.26
N ALA A 512 22.08 25.06 13.34
CA ALA A 512 22.83 25.74 14.39
C ALA A 512 24.25 25.15 14.57
N ASN A 513 24.63 24.71 15.77
CA ASN A 513 25.93 24.09 16.04
C ASN A 513 25.97 22.58 15.72
N SER A 514 25.16 22.12 14.78
CA SER A 514 25.07 20.71 14.39
C SER A 514 24.97 20.52 12.88
N VAL A 515 25.36 19.33 12.42
CA VAL A 515 25.10 18.83 11.08
C VAL A 515 24.17 17.63 11.17
N TYR A 516 23.16 17.60 10.31
CA TYR A 516 22.16 16.53 10.27
C TYR A 516 22.16 15.90 8.87
N LEU A 517 22.55 14.63 8.78
CA LEU A 517 22.58 13.87 7.54
C LEU A 517 21.25 13.14 7.30
N SER A 518 20.66 13.26 6.12
CA SER A 518 19.62 12.34 5.63
C SER A 518 20.26 11.37 4.66
N LEU A 519 20.17 10.07 4.94
CA LEU A 519 20.79 9.01 4.15
C LEU A 519 19.74 8.11 3.48
N ASP A 520 20.06 7.65 2.28
CA ASP A 520 19.23 6.75 1.51
C ASP A 520 19.57 5.29 1.88
N SER A 521 18.58 4.54 2.33
CA SER A 521 18.71 3.14 2.76
C SER A 521 18.75 2.13 1.59
N GLY A 522 19.22 2.57 0.41
CA GLY A 522 19.44 1.72 -0.74
C GLY A 522 18.33 1.76 -1.78
N TYR A 523 17.52 2.82 -1.84
CA TYR A 523 16.42 2.96 -2.80
C TYR A 523 16.89 3.60 -4.11
N LEU A 524 17.40 4.83 -4.05
CA LEU A 524 17.95 5.55 -5.21
C LEU A 524 19.47 5.65 -5.18
N HIS A 525 20.08 5.55 -3.99
CA HIS A 525 21.53 5.52 -3.82
C HIS A 525 21.98 4.32 -3.00
N ASP A 526 23.04 3.65 -3.46
CA ASP A 526 23.71 2.58 -2.70
C ASP A 526 24.38 3.17 -1.45
N PHE A 527 24.56 2.34 -0.42
CA PHE A 527 25.28 2.67 0.81
C PHE A 527 26.74 3.06 0.56
N SER A 528 27.35 2.45 -0.46
CA SER A 528 28.76 2.60 -0.84
C SER A 528 28.98 3.63 -1.96
N GLY A 529 30.24 3.87 -2.32
CA GLY A 529 30.57 4.66 -3.51
C GLY A 529 30.33 6.15 -3.30
N TRP A 530 29.33 6.74 -3.97
CA TRP A 530 29.08 8.18 -3.89
C TRP A 530 28.54 8.61 -2.52
N GLN A 531 27.54 7.90 -1.98
CA GLN A 531 26.93 8.23 -0.68
C GLN A 531 27.94 8.12 0.46
N GLU A 532 28.75 7.05 0.50
CA GLU A 532 29.82 6.88 1.49
C GLU A 532 30.85 8.03 1.44
N LYS A 533 31.30 8.40 0.23
CA LYS A 533 32.21 9.54 0.05
C LYS A 533 31.58 10.86 0.48
N TYR A 534 30.29 11.05 0.20
CA TYR A 534 29.55 12.22 0.61
C TYR A 534 29.48 12.32 2.14
N ILE A 535 29.11 11.23 2.83
CA ILE A 535 29.11 11.16 4.31
C ILE A 535 30.47 11.57 4.86
N VAL A 536 31.56 10.96 4.37
CA VAL A 536 32.91 11.29 4.83
C VAL A 536 33.23 12.77 4.62
N SER A 537 32.92 13.33 3.44
CA SER A 537 33.19 14.73 3.14
C SER A 537 32.43 15.72 4.04
N VAL A 538 31.18 15.40 4.41
CA VAL A 538 30.39 16.25 5.30
C VAL A 538 30.93 16.17 6.71
N LEU A 539 31.18 14.94 7.22
CA LEU A 539 31.63 14.74 8.59
C LEU A 539 33.05 15.29 8.83
N GLN A 540 33.96 15.17 7.85
CA GLN A 540 35.31 15.75 7.93
C GLN A 540 35.30 17.27 8.05
N ASN A 541 34.30 17.94 7.43
CA ASN A 541 34.18 19.39 7.46
C ASN A 541 33.31 19.91 8.62
N SER A 542 32.88 19.02 9.52
CA SER A 542 31.95 19.32 10.62
C SER A 542 32.60 19.25 12.01
N THR A 543 33.94 19.41 12.10
CA THR A 543 34.65 19.47 13.39
C THR A 543 34.09 20.59 14.28
N GLY A 544 33.89 20.31 15.57
CA GLY A 544 33.29 21.27 16.49
C GLY A 544 31.76 21.31 16.50
N LEU A 545 31.09 20.55 15.62
CA LEU A 545 29.63 20.44 15.55
C LEU A 545 29.14 19.10 16.13
N TYR A 546 27.92 19.09 16.64
CA TYR A 546 27.19 17.82 16.83
C TYR A 546 26.85 17.21 15.48
N LYS A 547 26.82 15.88 15.41
CA LYS A 547 26.57 15.16 14.16
C LYS A 547 25.43 14.19 14.38
N PHE A 548 24.41 14.30 13.54
CA PHE A 548 23.23 13.43 13.51
C PHE A 548 23.10 12.76 12.16
N ALA A 549 22.43 11.61 12.13
CA ALA A 549 21.95 11.02 10.90
C ALA A 549 20.51 10.51 11.06
N ASN A 550 19.76 10.55 9.97
CA ASN A 550 18.44 9.93 9.84
C ASN A 550 18.40 9.12 8.55
N TYR A 551 17.87 7.91 8.66
CA TYR A 551 17.67 7.00 7.54
C TYR A 551 16.56 6.03 7.86
N HIS A 552 15.95 5.49 6.81
CA HIS A 552 14.74 4.73 6.98
C HIS A 552 14.98 3.35 7.61
N VAL A 553 15.89 2.55 7.07
CA VAL A 553 16.03 1.13 7.48
C VAL A 553 17.03 0.97 8.61
N PRO A 554 16.62 0.38 9.75
CA PRO A 554 17.47 0.33 10.94
C PRO A 554 18.66 -0.62 10.76
N ILE A 555 19.83 -0.15 11.22
CA ILE A 555 21.01 -0.93 11.53
C ILE A 555 20.73 -1.83 12.74
N TYR A 556 20.13 -1.26 13.80
CA TYR A 556 19.91 -1.97 15.07
C TYR A 556 18.44 -2.16 15.41
N SER A 557 17.68 -2.92 14.61
CA SER A 557 16.24 -3.08 14.85
C SER A 557 15.92 -3.74 16.21
N ALA A 558 14.99 -3.15 16.97
CA ALA A 558 14.39 -3.76 18.15
C ALA A 558 13.47 -4.93 17.78
N CYS A 559 13.18 -5.11 16.49
CA CYS A 559 12.39 -6.21 16.02
C CYS A 559 13.19 -7.50 15.83
N GLY A 560 12.71 -8.56 16.46
CA GLY A 560 13.36 -9.86 16.50
C GLY A 560 12.71 -10.89 15.61
N SER A 561 12.20 -10.53 14.42
CA SER A 561 11.72 -11.55 13.48
C SER A 561 12.87 -12.42 12.96
N ILE A 562 13.11 -13.47 13.75
CA ILE A 562 13.51 -14.87 13.56
C ILE A 562 13.85 -15.44 12.16
N ASP A 563 13.79 -14.71 11.04
CA ASP A 563 14.10 -15.29 9.71
C ASP A 563 15.09 -14.46 8.85
N GLU A 564 15.76 -13.46 9.42
CA GLU A 564 16.70 -12.61 8.69
C GLU A 564 18.15 -12.94 9.09
N GLU A 565 18.88 -13.64 8.20
CA GLU A 565 20.20 -13.09 7.84
C GLU A 565 20.00 -11.59 7.69
N SER A 566 20.63 -10.81 8.58
CA SER A 566 20.63 -9.35 8.62
C SER A 566 20.22 -8.76 7.27
N SER A 567 19.09 -8.02 7.20
CA SER A 567 18.65 -7.39 5.95
C SER A 567 19.87 -6.88 5.18
N PRO A 568 20.04 -7.20 3.88
CA PRO A 568 21.26 -6.83 3.16
C PRO A 568 21.63 -5.34 3.28
N SER A 569 20.63 -4.49 3.51
CA SER A 569 20.79 -3.07 3.86
C SER A 569 21.44 -2.85 5.22
N THR A 570 20.99 -3.52 6.28
CA THR A 570 21.60 -3.50 7.61
C THR A 570 23.08 -3.91 7.54
N VAL A 571 23.40 -4.98 6.80
CA VAL A 571 24.79 -5.41 6.62
C VAL A 571 25.61 -4.33 5.93
N ARG A 572 25.11 -3.75 4.85
CA ARG A 572 25.81 -2.69 4.12
C ARG A 572 26.02 -1.44 4.98
N ALA A 573 25.03 -1.04 5.76
CA ALA A 573 25.16 0.08 6.68
C ALA A 573 26.21 -0.17 7.77
N LEU A 574 26.26 -1.39 8.33
CA LEU A 574 27.31 -1.80 9.27
C LEU A 574 28.72 -1.69 8.68
N PHE A 575 28.89 -1.99 7.38
CA PHE A 575 30.19 -1.93 6.72
C PHE A 575 30.58 -0.53 6.21
N HIS A 576 29.63 0.23 5.67
CA HIS A 576 29.91 1.49 4.97
C HIS A 576 29.62 2.74 5.79
N TRP A 577 28.75 2.68 6.79
CA TRP A 577 28.32 3.85 7.56
C TRP A 577 28.87 3.85 8.99
N VAL A 578 28.71 2.75 9.71
CA VAL A 578 29.11 2.66 11.13
C VAL A 578 30.58 3.01 11.37
N PRO A 579 31.57 2.56 10.55
CA PRO A 579 32.95 2.97 10.76
C PRO A 579 33.17 4.48 10.66
N ASN A 580 32.39 5.16 9.81
CA ASN A 580 32.43 6.61 9.69
C ASN A 580 31.73 7.29 10.87
N PHE A 581 30.61 6.74 11.35
CA PHE A 581 29.94 7.22 12.55
C PHE A 581 30.83 7.15 13.79
N ASP A 582 31.56 6.03 13.95
CA ASP A 582 32.53 5.85 15.03
C ASP A 582 33.71 6.83 14.88
N THR A 583 34.30 6.92 13.69
CA THR A 583 35.47 7.76 13.40
C THR A 583 35.20 9.24 13.69
N TYR A 584 34.05 9.75 13.27
CA TYR A 584 33.68 11.16 13.42
C TYR A 584 32.80 11.43 14.64
N ARG A 585 32.62 10.44 15.53
CA ARG A 585 31.85 10.53 16.78
C ARG A 585 30.45 11.08 16.56
N MET A 586 29.66 10.37 15.76
CA MET A 586 28.24 10.68 15.59
C MET A 586 27.52 10.61 16.94
N ALA A 587 26.74 11.63 17.27
CA ALA A 587 26.08 11.72 18.56
C ALA A 587 24.88 10.78 18.63
N THR A 588 23.91 11.06 17.78
CA THR A 588 22.64 10.34 17.74
C THR A 588 22.22 10.07 16.32
N VAL A 589 21.70 8.87 16.11
CA VAL A 589 21.17 8.40 14.84
C VAL A 589 19.70 8.04 15.02
N TYR A 590 18.86 8.46 14.08
CA TYR A 590 17.43 8.16 14.05
C TYR A 590 17.15 7.10 12.98
N GLU A 591 16.48 6.03 13.39
CA GLU A 591 16.15 4.87 12.55
C GLU A 591 14.64 4.65 12.51
N ASN A 592 14.11 4.00 11.47
CA ASN A 592 12.68 3.98 11.17
C ASN A 592 12.20 2.59 10.68
N HIS A 593 11.17 2.51 9.81
CA HIS A 593 10.74 1.32 9.02
C HIS A 593 10.03 0.16 9.74
N VAL A 594 10.35 -0.10 11.01
CA VAL A 594 9.90 -1.34 11.70
C VAL A 594 8.75 -1.13 12.67
N HIS A 595 8.29 0.11 12.85
CA HIS A 595 7.08 0.45 13.61
C HIS A 595 7.23 0.14 15.09
N THR A 596 8.37 0.50 15.68
CA THR A 596 8.56 0.37 17.12
C THR A 596 9.21 1.59 17.75
N PHE A 597 9.27 1.58 19.08
CA PHE A 597 10.04 2.49 19.90
C PHE A 597 11.30 1.77 20.36
N LYS A 598 12.47 2.41 20.24
CA LYS A 598 13.71 1.95 20.86
C LYS A 598 14.69 3.06 21.21
N ARG A 599 15.61 2.71 22.12
CA ARG A 599 16.91 3.34 22.32
C ARG A 599 17.96 2.28 22.63
N THR A 600 19.08 2.31 21.91
CA THR A 600 20.26 1.49 22.24
C THR A 600 21.03 2.06 23.44
N TYR A 601 21.86 1.24 24.07
CA TYR A 601 23.03 1.76 24.78
C TYR A 601 23.99 2.46 23.79
N PRO A 602 24.96 3.27 24.25
CA PRO A 602 26.01 3.80 23.38
C PRO A 602 26.75 2.66 22.67
N MET A 603 26.97 2.81 21.36
CA MET A 603 27.60 1.80 20.52
C MET A 603 28.90 2.33 19.90
N VAL A 604 29.93 1.48 19.85
CA VAL A 604 31.16 1.68 19.07
C VAL A 604 31.60 0.34 18.50
N GLY A 605 31.94 0.29 17.21
CA GLY A 605 32.43 -0.93 16.57
C GLY A 605 31.43 -2.09 16.67
N ASN A 606 30.13 -1.79 16.57
CA ASN A 606 29.03 -2.75 16.72
C ASN A 606 29.00 -3.45 18.11
N LYS A 607 29.41 -2.75 19.17
CA LYS A 607 29.36 -3.24 20.55
C LYS A 607 28.88 -2.16 21.50
N VAL A 608 28.17 -2.58 22.55
CA VAL A 608 27.78 -1.71 23.66
C VAL A 608 29.04 -1.21 24.38
N VAL A 609 29.09 0.08 24.65
CA VAL A 609 30.08 0.73 25.50
C VAL A 609 29.37 1.49 26.61
N GLU A 610 30.08 1.74 27.72
CA GLU A 610 29.50 2.41 28.89
C GLU A 610 29.11 3.86 28.60
N LYS A 611 29.92 4.56 27.81
CA LYS A 611 29.74 5.97 27.44
C LYS A 611 30.45 6.27 26.12
N ASP A 612 30.28 7.48 25.60
CA ASP A 612 31.08 8.01 24.48
C ASP A 612 30.95 7.16 23.19
N GLY A 613 29.73 6.72 22.88
CA GLY A 613 29.39 6.00 21.65
C GLY A 613 28.17 6.62 20.96
N THR A 614 27.91 6.22 19.72
CA THR A 614 26.71 6.65 18.99
C THR A 614 25.48 5.97 19.59
N VAL A 615 24.40 6.73 19.76
CA VAL A 615 23.13 6.19 20.26
C VAL A 615 22.12 6.16 19.12
N TYR A 616 21.40 5.04 19.02
CA TYR A 616 20.43 4.80 17.96
C TYR A 616 19.02 4.84 18.56
N LEU A 617 18.21 5.78 18.07
CA LEU A 617 16.86 6.07 18.54
C LEU A 617 15.86 5.76 17.43
N GLY A 618 14.63 5.40 17.81
CA GLY A 618 13.51 5.33 16.87
C GLY A 618 13.02 3.91 16.65
N ASP A 619 13.22 3.37 15.45
CA ASP A 619 12.44 2.33 14.74
C ASP A 619 11.11 2.78 14.13
N GLY A 620 10.83 4.09 14.19
CA GLY A 620 9.82 4.81 13.39
C GLY A 620 8.38 4.31 13.55
N ALA A 621 7.57 5.01 14.34
CA ALA A 621 6.18 4.64 14.60
C ALA A 621 5.32 5.88 14.87
N TYR A 622 5.44 6.92 14.05
CA TYR A 622 4.68 8.15 14.26
C TYR A 622 3.18 7.90 14.07
N GLY A 623 2.79 7.26 12.98
CA GLY A 623 1.39 6.90 12.74
C GLY A 623 1.18 5.45 12.30
N ALA A 624 2.23 4.79 11.82
CA ALA A 624 2.18 3.39 11.44
C ALA A 624 1.89 2.48 12.65
N ILE A 625 1.23 1.35 12.40
CA ILE A 625 0.69 0.48 13.45
C ILE A 625 1.82 -0.38 14.05
N PRO A 626 2.10 -0.28 15.36
CA PRO A 626 3.24 -0.95 15.99
C PRO A 626 2.91 -2.39 16.44
N PHE A 627 2.16 -3.17 15.66
CA PHE A 627 1.66 -4.48 16.11
C PHE A 627 2.44 -5.69 15.56
N TYR A 628 3.05 -5.56 14.39
CA TYR A 628 3.65 -6.70 13.69
C TYR A 628 4.99 -7.16 14.24
N CYS A 629 5.57 -6.39 15.16
CA CYS A 629 6.89 -6.64 15.67
C CYS A 629 6.91 -7.50 16.95
N LYS A 630 7.70 -8.59 16.94
CA LYS A 630 8.11 -9.29 18.16
C LYS A 630 9.44 -8.73 18.62
N LEU A 631 9.49 -8.09 19.79
CA LEU A 631 10.74 -7.49 20.30
C LEU A 631 11.85 -8.54 20.43
N ASN A 632 13.05 -8.19 19.96
CA ASN A 632 14.23 -9.03 20.08
C ASN A 632 14.80 -8.98 21.49
N LYS A 633 14.33 -9.87 22.37
CA LYS A 633 14.82 -9.96 23.75
C LYS A 633 16.22 -10.60 23.88
N SER A 634 16.78 -11.14 22.79
CA SER A 634 18.11 -11.77 22.82
C SER A 634 19.26 -10.79 22.55
N LEU A 635 18.97 -9.60 22.02
CA LEU A 635 19.97 -8.56 21.80
C LEU A 635 20.08 -7.68 23.04
N ASP A 636 21.17 -7.82 23.79
CA ASP A 636 21.50 -6.98 24.94
C ASP A 636 22.17 -5.65 24.51
N ILE A 637 21.54 -4.97 23.55
CA ILE A 637 21.97 -3.66 23.03
C ILE A 637 20.95 -2.56 23.30
N PHE A 638 19.72 -2.92 23.68
CA PHE A 638 18.63 -1.98 23.89
C PHE A 638 18.50 -1.59 25.36
N ALA A 639 18.63 -0.30 25.64
CA ALA A 639 18.28 0.27 26.94
C ALA A 639 16.75 0.35 27.11
N LYS A 640 16.04 0.59 26.00
CA LYS A 640 14.58 0.64 25.92
C LYS A 640 14.10 0.09 24.59
N ALA A 641 13.00 -0.64 24.60
CA ALA A 641 12.27 -1.04 23.41
C ALA A 641 10.79 -1.32 23.73
N ALA A 642 9.87 -0.90 22.87
CA ALA A 642 8.44 -1.16 23.01
C ALA A 642 7.72 -1.11 21.66
N CYS A 643 6.63 -1.85 21.55
CA CYS A 643 5.73 -1.81 20.39
C CYS A 643 4.65 -0.73 20.60
N ILE A 644 5.01 0.54 20.39
CA ILE A 644 4.12 1.69 20.63
C ILE A 644 4.44 2.85 19.70
N ASN A 645 3.38 3.60 19.32
CA ASN A 645 3.54 4.83 18.58
C ASN A 645 4.31 5.87 19.38
N ASN A 646 5.29 6.52 18.77
CA ASN A 646 6.15 7.46 19.44
C ASN A 646 6.77 8.47 18.46
N PHE A 647 7.30 9.56 19.03
CA PHE A 647 8.29 10.42 18.38
C PHE A 647 9.31 10.93 19.39
N TRP A 648 10.45 11.39 18.89
CA TRP A 648 11.54 11.93 19.69
C TRP A 648 11.61 13.45 19.60
N VAL A 649 11.79 14.08 20.74
CA VAL A 649 12.16 15.49 20.87
C VAL A 649 13.62 15.56 21.26
N THR A 650 14.41 16.27 20.48
CA THR A 650 15.82 16.50 20.76
C THR A 650 16.07 17.98 20.98
N GLN A 651 16.50 18.33 22.18
CA GLN A 651 16.89 19.70 22.52
C GLN A 651 18.41 19.82 22.45
N ILE A 652 18.90 20.71 21.60
CA ILE A 652 20.33 21.01 21.43
C ILE A 652 20.64 22.29 22.21
N THR A 653 21.60 22.20 23.11
CA THR A 653 22.23 23.36 23.78
C THR A 653 23.71 23.44 23.42
N GLN A 654 24.44 24.44 23.95
CA GLN A 654 25.88 24.53 23.71
C GLN A 654 26.65 23.30 24.20
N ASP A 655 26.25 22.77 25.35
CA ASP A 655 27.03 21.77 26.10
C ASP A 655 26.35 20.41 26.21
N LYS A 656 25.05 20.31 25.89
CA LYS A 656 24.26 19.09 26.09
C LYS A 656 23.21 18.86 25.01
N LEU A 657 22.94 17.57 24.78
CA LEU A 657 21.78 17.08 24.03
C LEU A 657 20.82 16.40 24.98
N TYR A 658 19.53 16.72 24.87
CA TYR A 658 18.46 16.07 25.63
C TYR A 658 17.46 15.43 24.68
N HIS A 659 17.27 14.12 24.81
CA HIS A 659 16.32 13.34 24.04
C HIS A 659 15.15 12.93 24.93
N ARG A 660 13.92 13.17 24.47
CA ARG A 660 12.68 12.70 25.13
C ARG A 660 11.77 12.04 24.12
N ALA A 661 11.31 10.83 24.42
CA ALA A 661 10.32 10.15 23.59
C ALA A 661 8.92 10.35 24.17
N TYR A 662 7.96 10.69 23.32
CA TYR A 662 6.55 10.88 23.72
C TYR A 662 5.68 9.81 23.08
N ASN A 663 4.71 9.30 23.82
CA ASN A 663 3.61 8.50 23.28
C ASN A 663 2.38 9.37 22.96
N ARG A 664 1.34 8.75 22.40
CA ARG A 664 0.12 9.44 21.91
C ARG A 664 -0.62 10.21 23.01
N GLU A 665 -0.49 9.76 24.26
CA GLU A 665 -1.08 10.41 25.43
C GLU A 665 -0.25 11.61 25.93
N GLY A 666 0.89 11.91 25.29
CA GLY A 666 1.82 12.96 25.70
C GLY A 666 2.70 12.59 26.89
N ILE A 667 2.77 11.30 27.24
CA ILE A 667 3.60 10.79 28.33
C ILE A 667 5.03 10.60 27.80
N VAL A 668 6.00 11.09 28.58
CA VAL A 668 7.42 10.85 28.32
C VAL A 668 7.74 9.39 28.63
N MET A 669 8.02 8.62 27.60
CA MET A 669 8.35 7.20 27.67
C MET A 669 9.79 6.96 28.12
N ASP A 670 10.68 7.86 27.73
CA ASP A 670 12.10 7.77 27.98
C ASP A 670 12.75 9.15 27.92
N SER A 671 13.87 9.29 28.61
CA SER A 671 14.68 10.50 28.62
C SER A 671 16.15 10.11 28.66
N TYR A 672 16.95 10.74 27.80
CA TYR A 672 18.36 10.45 27.65
C TYR A 672 19.16 11.72 27.40
N GLU A 673 20.36 11.80 27.97
CA GLU A 673 21.21 12.99 27.93
C GLU A 673 22.61 12.61 27.42
N GLN A 674 23.20 13.49 26.61
CA GLN A 674 24.56 13.35 26.11
C GLN A 674 25.35 14.65 26.32
N ASP A 675 26.59 14.54 26.77
CA ASP A 675 27.51 15.66 26.94
C ASP A 675 28.24 16.03 25.64
N ALA A 676 28.40 17.33 25.39
CA ALA A 676 29.03 17.89 24.19
C ALA A 676 30.47 17.46 23.95
N THR A 677 31.25 17.32 25.04
CA THR A 677 32.72 17.33 25.00
C THR A 677 33.27 16.22 24.11
N TYR A 678 32.65 15.03 24.15
CA TYR A 678 33.09 13.90 23.34
C TYR A 678 32.76 14.07 21.85
N TYR A 679 31.51 14.42 21.54
CA TYR A 679 30.96 14.40 20.17
C TYR A 679 31.41 15.57 19.30
N ARG A 680 31.79 16.70 19.91
CA ARG A 680 32.26 17.90 19.19
C ARG A 680 33.78 17.95 18.99
N ALA A 681 34.53 17.02 19.57
CA ALA A 681 35.99 17.09 19.61
C ALA A 681 36.72 16.68 18.32
N VAL A 682 36.03 16.07 17.35
CA VAL A 682 36.59 15.64 16.06
C VAL A 682 35.71 16.09 14.91
#